data_AF-A0A178Z7W9-F1
#
_entry.id   AF-A0A178Z7W9-F1
#
_cell.length_a   1.000
_cell.length_b   1.000
_cell.length_c   1.000
_cell.angle_alpha   90.00
_cell.angle_beta   90.00
_cell.angle_gamma   90.00
#
_symmetry.space_group_name_H-M   'P 1'
#
loop_
_entity.id
_entity.type
_entity.pdbx_description
1 polymer ?
#
loop_
_entity_poly.entity_id
_entity_poly.type
_entity_poly.pdbx_seq_one_letter_code
_entity_poly.pdbx_strand_id
1 'polypeptide(L)'
;MDIIRTSADGYQEIRTGLGWRRVLSPASTEATFSLPVIDIGDMGHPDRERRRSVAREVCHAAANVGFFYVSNHGVPTRVIESILSETKRFFHDLSLEEKMEYDTEKHEHYYGYYPINLDPNLPAGAKLNEGINYGYEPSIDPGAATSDNNGDNWWPTEKRLPGYEKNVKEYMCHVLALSRALLRMFALGLNLDEHSFDHLATRPYSILKMAHYPGNLSGTDEPSSIRPHTDYELLTILLQDDIPSLEVLSNTGQWIQAKPIPGTFVVNIGDSMAMLTNGLFVSTMHRVLNLSRRDRYSVPFFLGANQEAELKALEQFVTSDQPPKFQPITSGEYVRRSLQAVKIQQKYDEEQQKRRRPDGDAQYVDLALSEQFKHYREGSWLDGRSETVTIGDGEHIKYLILGAGCGGLLFATKLIKAGISVSEIRIVNSAGSVGGTWHYNRYPGLMCDIESYCYLPLSEETDYIPKHKYAYGYEFRAYLNAVADRYRLSKTAMFRITINSLLWDDSSCQWKVGMTKKRKSGPELKIEATVDFAIAASKFILYPKLPTVSGVENFNGTSFHTSRWNYSVTGGSEDNPILDNLSGKRVGIIGQGATAVQRPTNKYTWKSTVASHPGWWKERNLNLAVHLSGAPPPADLDLVNDKWSTYLSCRGLLGGTDPPSSVDEIPTFVAHQYALDLPRAERIRQRVDEIVEDKRSAKTLKHRYSTWCKRPTFHDYLPCFNLPNVELVDTDGKGADRLTATGAVKITGRNGKDMDAKWEEAVAMLHGTVTHDFSNFFMPGPFHAAATGNQNSVLDIMSNHVAQVITQAQTKHRAGR
;
A
#
# COMPACT_ATOMS: atom_id res chain seq x y z
N MET A 1 -19.44 1.19 -2.40
CA MET A 1 -19.48 2.52 -3.07
C MET A 1 -18.61 2.44 -4.31
N ASP A 2 -18.92 3.18 -5.36
CA ASP A 2 -17.86 3.58 -6.30
C ASP A 2 -16.85 4.43 -5.52
N ILE A 3 -15.56 4.32 -5.86
CA ILE A 3 -14.56 5.23 -5.30
C ILE A 3 -14.72 6.56 -6.03
N ILE A 4 -15.75 7.33 -5.71
CA ILE A 4 -15.89 8.71 -6.15
C ILE A 4 -15.14 9.57 -5.13
N ARG A 5 -14.13 10.31 -5.59
CA ARG A 5 -13.57 11.43 -4.81
C ARG A 5 -14.14 12.74 -5.32
N THR A 6 -14.38 13.69 -4.43
CA THR A 6 -14.51 15.09 -4.83
C THR A 6 -13.10 15.66 -4.99
N SER A 7 -12.80 16.27 -6.13
CA SER A 7 -11.55 16.97 -6.36
C SER A 7 -11.48 18.27 -5.54
N ALA A 8 -10.30 18.87 -5.39
CA ALA A 8 -10.14 20.12 -4.64
C ALA A 8 -10.90 21.31 -5.25
N ASP A 9 -11.20 21.24 -6.54
CA ASP A 9 -12.01 22.17 -7.33
C ASP A 9 -13.49 21.73 -7.48
N GLY A 10 -13.94 20.73 -6.72
CA GLY A 10 -15.36 20.41 -6.51
C GLY A 10 -16.00 19.43 -7.49
N TYR A 11 -15.25 18.89 -8.46
CA TYR A 11 -15.77 17.89 -9.41
C TYR A 11 -15.81 16.49 -8.79
N GLN A 12 -16.70 15.64 -9.28
CA GLN A 12 -16.62 14.21 -9.00
C GLN A 12 -15.56 13.57 -9.91
N GLU A 13 -14.74 12.68 -9.37
CA GLU A 13 -13.76 11.91 -10.14
C GLU A 13 -13.97 10.40 -9.93
N ILE A 14 -13.93 9.64 -11.02
CA ILE A 14 -14.09 8.17 -11.08
C ILE A 14 -12.79 7.53 -11.60
N ARG A 15 -12.43 6.34 -11.11
CA ARG A 15 -11.11 5.70 -11.37
C ARG A 15 -11.17 4.71 -12.53
N THR A 16 -10.14 4.69 -13.38
CA THR A 16 -9.90 3.68 -14.43
C THR A 16 -8.60 2.89 -14.18
N GLY A 17 -8.26 1.96 -15.08
CA GLY A 17 -6.92 1.33 -15.10
C GLY A 17 -5.78 2.34 -15.35
N LEU A 18 -6.09 3.51 -15.93
CA LEU A 18 -5.15 4.56 -16.33
C LEU A 18 -5.45 5.93 -15.67
N GLY A 19 -5.84 5.94 -14.39
CA GLY A 19 -5.90 7.17 -13.57
C GLY A 19 -7.29 7.54 -13.01
N TRP A 20 -7.48 8.82 -12.67
CA TRP A 20 -8.80 9.42 -12.42
C TRP A 20 -9.37 9.98 -13.74
N ARG A 21 -10.70 10.13 -13.82
CA ARG A 21 -11.40 10.90 -14.85
C ARG A 21 -12.44 11.78 -14.16
N ARG A 22 -12.50 13.05 -14.56
CA ARG A 22 -13.47 14.03 -14.06
C ARG A 22 -14.84 13.79 -14.67
N VAL A 23 -15.88 14.00 -13.87
CA VAL A 23 -17.28 13.88 -14.24
C VAL A 23 -18.00 15.17 -13.85
N LEU A 24 -18.71 15.78 -14.79
CA LEU A 24 -19.53 16.94 -14.52
C LEU A 24 -20.80 16.53 -13.79
N SER A 25 -21.22 17.35 -12.81
CA SER A 25 -22.50 17.18 -12.13
C SER A 25 -23.67 17.29 -13.14
N PRO A 26 -24.79 16.56 -12.98
CA PRO A 26 -25.88 16.50 -13.97
C PRO A 26 -26.61 17.82 -14.31
N ALA A 27 -26.18 18.96 -13.75
CA ALA A 27 -26.79 20.27 -13.95
C ALA A 27 -26.19 21.04 -15.15
N SER A 28 -26.06 20.40 -16.32
CA SER A 28 -25.79 21.08 -17.59
C SER A 28 -26.47 20.38 -18.77
N THR A 29 -26.82 21.17 -19.79
CA THR A 29 -27.57 20.81 -21.02
C THR A 29 -27.16 19.49 -21.67
N GLU A 30 -28.13 18.81 -22.31
CA GLU A 30 -27.88 17.67 -23.21
C GLU A 30 -26.68 17.95 -24.14
N ALA A 31 -25.70 17.05 -24.13
CA ALA A 31 -24.52 17.21 -24.97
C ALA A 31 -24.91 17.07 -26.45
N THR A 32 -24.67 18.11 -27.23
CA THR A 32 -24.89 18.13 -28.70
C THR A 32 -23.83 17.32 -29.46
N PHE A 33 -23.22 16.33 -28.81
CA PHE A 33 -22.10 15.54 -29.31
C PHE A 33 -22.55 14.09 -29.57
N SER A 34 -22.49 13.66 -30.81
CA SER A 34 -22.64 12.26 -31.22
C SER A 34 -21.28 11.62 -31.46
N LEU A 35 -21.10 10.35 -31.07
CA LEU A 35 -19.93 9.57 -31.50
C LEU A 35 -19.90 9.51 -33.04
N PRO A 36 -18.72 9.58 -33.68
CA PRO A 36 -18.63 9.55 -35.14
C PRO A 36 -19.00 8.18 -35.69
N VAL A 37 -19.57 8.16 -36.90
CA VAL A 37 -19.85 6.95 -37.69
C VAL A 37 -18.92 6.94 -38.89
N ILE A 38 -18.12 5.89 -39.02
CA ILE A 38 -17.05 5.78 -40.03
C ILE A 38 -17.40 4.66 -41.01
N ASP A 39 -17.41 4.97 -42.31
CA ASP A 39 -17.50 3.96 -43.36
C ASP A 39 -16.14 3.30 -43.52
N ILE A 40 -16.06 2.02 -43.18
CA ILE A 40 -14.82 1.25 -43.25
C ILE A 40 -14.77 0.31 -44.47
N GLY A 41 -15.70 0.42 -45.43
CA GLY A 41 -15.77 -0.47 -46.59
C GLY A 41 -14.50 -0.49 -47.45
N ASP A 42 -13.79 0.64 -47.54
CA ASP A 42 -12.52 0.74 -48.28
C ASP A 42 -11.29 0.22 -47.49
N MET A 43 -11.45 -0.33 -46.26
CA MET A 43 -10.31 -0.85 -45.46
C MET A 43 -9.51 -1.96 -46.15
N GLY A 44 -10.14 -2.71 -47.05
CA GLY A 44 -9.53 -3.80 -47.82
C GLY A 44 -9.21 -3.41 -49.26
N HIS A 45 -9.43 -2.15 -49.65
CA HIS A 45 -9.29 -1.69 -51.02
C HIS A 45 -7.80 -1.72 -51.46
N PRO A 46 -7.45 -2.19 -52.68
CA PRO A 46 -6.05 -2.36 -53.10
C PRO A 46 -5.25 -1.04 -53.13
N ASP A 47 -5.86 0.07 -53.53
CA ASP A 47 -5.28 1.42 -53.41
C ASP A 47 -5.02 1.80 -51.94
N ARG A 48 -3.76 2.16 -51.64
CA ARG A 48 -3.30 2.53 -50.29
C ARG A 48 -3.84 3.89 -49.84
N GLU A 49 -4.09 4.88 -50.71
CA GLU A 49 -4.58 6.18 -50.24
C GLU A 49 -6.06 6.13 -49.82
N ARG A 50 -6.87 5.26 -50.43
CA ARG A 50 -8.22 4.93 -49.94
C ARG A 50 -8.18 4.34 -48.52
N ARG A 51 -7.34 3.31 -48.29
CA ARG A 51 -7.10 2.76 -46.95
C ARG A 51 -6.60 3.83 -45.97
N ARG A 52 -5.72 4.74 -46.40
CA ARG A 52 -5.25 5.87 -45.58
C ARG A 52 -6.34 6.90 -45.26
N SER A 53 -7.39 7.06 -46.08
CA SER A 53 -8.52 7.92 -45.73
C SER A 53 -9.28 7.34 -44.54
N VAL A 54 -9.73 6.08 -44.65
CA VAL A 54 -10.39 5.33 -43.58
C VAL A 54 -9.53 5.32 -42.31
N ALA A 55 -8.22 5.05 -42.45
CA ALA A 55 -7.28 5.06 -41.34
C ALA A 55 -7.12 6.43 -40.65
N ARG A 56 -7.17 7.56 -41.38
CA ARG A 56 -7.15 8.91 -40.77
C ARG A 56 -8.40 9.16 -39.94
N GLU A 57 -9.57 8.77 -40.44
CA GLU A 57 -10.85 8.94 -39.73
C GLU A 57 -10.90 8.07 -38.46
N VAL A 58 -10.52 6.79 -38.57
CA VAL A 58 -10.42 5.84 -37.46
C VAL A 58 -9.44 6.33 -36.38
N CYS A 59 -8.24 6.77 -36.76
CA CYS A 59 -7.27 7.31 -35.80
C CYS A 59 -7.70 8.66 -35.19
N HIS A 60 -8.41 9.51 -35.94
CA HIS A 60 -8.95 10.76 -35.42
C HIS A 60 -10.01 10.50 -34.34
N ALA A 61 -10.91 9.54 -34.55
CA ALA A 61 -11.90 9.15 -33.54
C ALA A 61 -11.24 8.49 -32.31
N ALA A 62 -10.26 7.59 -32.53
CA ALA A 62 -9.48 6.96 -31.47
C ALA A 62 -8.71 7.97 -30.59
N ALA A 63 -8.21 9.07 -31.17
CA ALA A 63 -7.46 10.11 -30.47
C ALA A 63 -8.33 11.19 -29.78
N ASN A 64 -9.56 11.44 -30.26
CA ASN A 64 -10.43 12.48 -29.68
C ASN A 64 -11.48 11.94 -28.70
N VAL A 65 -11.95 10.71 -28.91
CA VAL A 65 -13.11 10.13 -28.20
C VAL A 65 -12.83 8.73 -27.67
N GLY A 66 -12.00 7.94 -28.35
CA GLY A 66 -11.77 6.53 -28.01
C GLY A 66 -12.95 5.59 -28.30
N PHE A 67 -14.07 6.12 -28.80
CA PHE A 67 -15.31 5.42 -29.15
C PHE A 67 -15.85 5.94 -30.49
N PHE A 68 -16.27 5.03 -31.37
CA PHE A 68 -16.87 5.34 -32.68
C PHE A 68 -17.74 4.19 -33.19
N TYR A 69 -18.61 4.45 -34.18
CA TYR A 69 -19.31 3.40 -34.92
C TYR A 69 -18.57 3.09 -36.21
N VAL A 70 -18.68 1.85 -36.68
CA VAL A 70 -18.18 1.41 -37.99
C VAL A 70 -19.29 0.78 -38.83
N SER A 71 -19.48 1.26 -40.06
CA SER A 71 -20.43 0.74 -41.06
C SER A 71 -19.70 0.04 -42.22
N ASN A 72 -20.42 -0.76 -43.01
CA ASN A 72 -19.83 -1.56 -44.12
C ASN A 72 -18.72 -2.53 -43.67
N HIS A 73 -18.79 -2.98 -42.43
CA HIS A 73 -17.80 -3.80 -41.70
C HIS A 73 -17.63 -5.26 -42.20
N GLY A 74 -18.14 -5.62 -43.38
CA GLY A 74 -17.93 -6.93 -44.04
C GLY A 74 -18.54 -8.18 -43.37
N VAL A 75 -19.04 -8.10 -42.13
CA VAL A 75 -19.67 -9.25 -41.44
C VAL A 75 -21.11 -9.44 -41.94
N PRO A 76 -21.50 -10.62 -42.45
CA PRO A 76 -22.82 -10.81 -43.05
C PRO A 76 -23.96 -10.68 -42.03
N THR A 77 -25.07 -10.04 -42.41
CA THR A 77 -26.24 -9.80 -41.54
C THR A 77 -26.75 -11.07 -40.86
N ARG A 78 -26.80 -12.20 -41.58
CA ARG A 78 -27.17 -13.51 -41.05
C ARG A 78 -26.35 -13.96 -39.82
N VAL A 79 -25.08 -13.52 -39.70
CA VAL A 79 -24.20 -13.85 -38.58
C VAL A 79 -24.48 -12.93 -37.38
N ILE A 80 -24.81 -11.66 -37.64
CA ILE A 80 -25.26 -10.68 -36.64
C ILE A 80 -26.61 -11.11 -36.03
N GLU A 81 -27.55 -11.54 -36.88
CA GLU A 81 -28.85 -12.06 -36.46
C GLU A 81 -28.70 -13.38 -35.69
N SER A 82 -27.83 -14.28 -36.17
CA SER A 82 -27.51 -15.55 -35.52
C SER A 82 -26.93 -15.34 -34.12
N ILE A 83 -25.89 -14.53 -33.94
CA ILE A 83 -25.26 -14.36 -32.62
C ILE A 83 -26.20 -13.70 -31.60
N LEU A 84 -27.08 -12.79 -32.03
CA LEU A 84 -28.10 -12.18 -31.16
C LEU A 84 -29.21 -13.19 -30.81
N SER A 85 -29.52 -14.14 -31.70
CA SER A 85 -30.40 -15.27 -31.41
C SER A 85 -29.77 -16.23 -30.41
N GLU A 86 -28.51 -16.67 -30.63
CA GLU A 86 -27.79 -17.56 -29.72
C GLU A 86 -27.58 -16.93 -28.33
N THR A 87 -27.29 -15.63 -28.28
CA THR A 87 -27.24 -14.85 -27.03
C THR A 87 -28.54 -15.02 -26.24
N LYS A 88 -29.70 -14.84 -26.90
CA LYS A 88 -31.02 -14.96 -26.26
C LYS A 88 -31.30 -16.40 -25.83
N ARG A 89 -31.06 -17.39 -26.71
CA ARG A 89 -31.20 -18.82 -26.42
C ARG A 89 -30.42 -19.23 -25.16
N PHE A 90 -29.16 -18.81 -25.02
CA PHE A 90 -28.35 -19.15 -23.85
C PHE A 90 -28.96 -18.64 -22.53
N PHE A 91 -29.45 -17.39 -22.49
CA PHE A 91 -29.96 -16.83 -21.23
C PHE A 91 -31.40 -17.23 -20.90
N HIS A 92 -32.23 -17.52 -21.92
CA HIS A 92 -33.65 -17.85 -21.79
C HIS A 92 -33.93 -19.36 -21.75
N ASP A 93 -33.29 -20.16 -22.61
CA ASP A 93 -33.61 -21.59 -22.77
C ASP A 93 -32.88 -22.47 -21.75
N LEU A 94 -31.81 -21.97 -21.12
CA LEU A 94 -31.10 -22.65 -20.04
C LEU A 94 -31.49 -22.12 -18.66
N SER A 95 -31.73 -23.04 -17.72
CA SER A 95 -31.95 -22.71 -16.31
C SER A 95 -30.69 -22.12 -15.66
N LEU A 96 -30.84 -21.42 -14.52
CA LEU A 96 -29.69 -20.91 -13.76
C LEU A 96 -28.76 -22.04 -13.29
N GLU A 97 -29.30 -23.22 -12.95
CA GLU A 97 -28.52 -24.38 -12.55
C GLU A 97 -27.61 -24.87 -13.68
N GLU A 98 -28.16 -25.00 -14.90
CA GLU A 98 -27.40 -25.38 -16.09
C GLU A 98 -26.39 -24.32 -16.53
N LYS A 99 -26.72 -23.02 -16.41
CA LYS A 99 -25.77 -21.93 -16.65
C LYS A 99 -24.61 -21.98 -15.65
N MET A 100 -24.88 -22.31 -14.38
CA MET A 100 -23.88 -22.45 -13.32
C MET A 100 -23.02 -23.72 -13.39
N GLU A 101 -23.30 -24.68 -14.28
CA GLU A 101 -22.31 -25.71 -14.64
C GLU A 101 -21.05 -25.06 -15.20
N TYR A 102 -21.21 -24.02 -16.02
CA TYR A 102 -20.16 -23.27 -16.71
C TYR A 102 -19.58 -22.10 -15.88
N ASP A 103 -19.84 -22.05 -14.58
CA ASP A 103 -19.45 -20.96 -13.66
C ASP A 103 -17.97 -20.52 -13.74
N THR A 104 -17.76 -19.26 -14.12
CA THR A 104 -16.46 -18.60 -14.30
C THR A 104 -15.55 -18.64 -13.07
N GLU A 105 -16.07 -18.74 -11.85
CA GLU A 105 -15.22 -18.85 -10.65
C GLU A 105 -14.40 -20.16 -10.63
N LYS A 106 -14.77 -21.14 -11.46
CA LYS A 106 -14.08 -22.43 -11.63
C LYS A 106 -13.01 -22.43 -12.74
N HIS A 107 -12.87 -21.34 -13.51
CA HIS A 107 -12.02 -21.29 -14.72
C HIS A 107 -10.83 -20.32 -14.58
N GLU A 108 -9.59 -20.81 -14.79
CA GLU A 108 -8.38 -19.99 -14.58
C GLU A 108 -8.32 -18.73 -15.47
N HIS A 109 -8.72 -18.84 -16.73
CA HIS A 109 -8.77 -17.72 -17.69
C HIS A 109 -10.07 -16.92 -17.75
N TYR A 110 -10.94 -16.98 -16.73
CA TYR A 110 -12.18 -16.17 -16.67
C TYR A 110 -13.23 -16.46 -17.77
N TYR A 111 -13.12 -17.59 -18.49
CA TYR A 111 -14.13 -18.07 -19.44
C TYR A 111 -15.35 -18.64 -18.69
N GLY A 112 -16.43 -18.96 -19.40
CA GLY A 112 -17.66 -19.47 -18.78
C GLY A 112 -18.65 -18.38 -18.33
N TYR A 113 -19.63 -18.78 -17.52
CA TYR A 113 -20.80 -18.00 -17.11
C TYR A 113 -20.59 -17.27 -15.78
N TYR A 114 -21.07 -16.03 -15.67
CA TYR A 114 -21.27 -15.34 -14.40
C TYR A 114 -22.74 -14.89 -14.22
N PRO A 115 -23.36 -15.13 -13.06
CA PRO A 115 -24.73 -14.71 -12.76
C PRO A 115 -24.81 -13.23 -12.39
N ILE A 116 -26.04 -12.70 -12.41
CA ILE A 116 -26.39 -11.40 -11.80
C ILE A 116 -26.09 -11.46 -10.30
N ASN A 117 -25.36 -10.48 -9.77
CA ASN A 117 -25.05 -10.43 -8.34
C ASN A 117 -25.89 -9.37 -7.62
N LEU A 118 -26.86 -9.84 -6.82
CA LEU A 118 -27.82 -9.03 -6.05
C LEU A 118 -27.44 -8.85 -4.57
N ASP A 119 -26.17 -9.01 -4.18
CA ASP A 119 -25.74 -8.75 -2.80
C ASP A 119 -25.96 -7.27 -2.41
N PRO A 120 -26.86 -6.97 -1.44
CA PRO A 120 -27.22 -5.60 -1.08
C PRO A 120 -26.10 -4.82 -0.36
N ASN A 121 -24.96 -5.47 -0.07
CA ASN A 121 -23.76 -4.80 0.44
C ASN A 121 -22.90 -4.21 -0.70
N LEU A 122 -23.16 -4.60 -1.95
CA LEU A 122 -22.56 -3.97 -3.13
C LEU A 122 -23.22 -2.60 -3.39
N PRO A 123 -22.50 -1.61 -3.94
CA PRO A 123 -23.09 -0.33 -4.30
C PRO A 123 -24.15 -0.47 -5.41
N ALA A 124 -25.09 0.49 -5.43
CA ALA A 124 -25.92 0.82 -6.58
C ALA A 124 -25.13 0.77 -7.89
N GLY A 125 -25.77 0.28 -8.96
CA GLY A 125 -25.13 0.09 -10.26
C GLY A 125 -24.06 -1.01 -10.33
N ALA A 126 -24.06 -2.01 -9.44
CA ALA A 126 -23.14 -3.17 -9.45
C ALA A 126 -23.17 -3.98 -10.78
N LYS A 127 -22.54 -5.17 -10.82
CA LYS A 127 -22.73 -6.13 -11.92
C LYS A 127 -24.13 -6.75 -11.82
N LEU A 128 -25.12 -5.94 -12.22
CA LEU A 128 -26.54 -6.26 -12.23
C LEU A 128 -26.93 -6.84 -13.61
N ASN A 129 -26.04 -7.66 -14.17
CA ASN A 129 -26.14 -8.30 -15.47
C ASN A 129 -25.54 -9.72 -15.37
N GLU A 130 -25.99 -10.64 -16.22
CA GLU A 130 -25.32 -11.93 -16.42
C GLU A 130 -24.52 -11.94 -17.74
N GLY A 131 -23.59 -12.88 -17.88
CA GLY A 131 -22.81 -13.03 -19.10
C GLY A 131 -22.13 -14.40 -19.24
N ILE A 132 -21.77 -14.74 -20.48
CA ILE A 132 -21.03 -15.95 -20.85
C ILE A 132 -19.83 -15.55 -21.71
N ASN A 133 -18.63 -15.97 -21.30
CA ASN A 133 -17.34 -15.61 -21.88
C ASN A 133 -16.71 -16.80 -22.64
N TYR A 134 -16.23 -16.57 -23.86
CA TYR A 134 -15.47 -17.53 -24.68
C TYR A 134 -14.12 -16.94 -25.09
N GLY A 135 -13.04 -17.67 -24.85
CA GLY A 135 -11.68 -17.30 -25.23
C GLY A 135 -11.34 -17.60 -26.70
N TYR A 136 -10.16 -17.12 -27.12
CA TYR A 136 -9.56 -17.43 -28.41
C TYR A 136 -9.37 -18.94 -28.65
N GLU A 137 -9.83 -19.44 -29.79
CA GLU A 137 -9.49 -20.76 -30.31
C GLU A 137 -8.78 -20.65 -31.67
N PRO A 138 -7.59 -21.26 -31.86
CA PRO A 138 -6.97 -21.39 -33.17
C PRO A 138 -7.83 -22.15 -34.20
N SER A 139 -8.79 -22.96 -33.75
CA SER A 139 -9.71 -23.74 -34.60
C SER A 139 -10.61 -22.88 -35.51
N ILE A 140 -10.82 -21.61 -35.15
CA ILE A 140 -11.69 -20.66 -35.87
C ILE A 140 -10.92 -19.54 -36.56
N ASP A 141 -9.59 -19.53 -36.48
CA ASP A 141 -8.75 -18.44 -37.00
C ASP A 141 -8.01 -18.85 -38.29
N PRO A 142 -8.36 -18.29 -39.46
CA PRO A 142 -7.63 -18.52 -40.71
C PRO A 142 -6.16 -18.07 -40.69
N GLY A 143 -5.76 -17.25 -39.72
CA GLY A 143 -4.38 -16.79 -39.50
C GLY A 143 -3.60 -17.58 -38.45
N ALA A 144 -4.15 -18.65 -37.87
CA ALA A 144 -3.50 -19.41 -36.81
C ALA A 144 -2.23 -20.14 -37.30
N ALA A 145 -1.12 -19.96 -36.57
CA ALA A 145 0.14 -20.64 -36.84
C ALA A 145 0.17 -22.13 -36.41
N THR A 146 -0.79 -22.56 -35.57
CA THR A 146 -0.92 -23.94 -35.05
C THR A 146 -2.39 -24.29 -34.85
N SER A 147 -2.80 -25.51 -35.16
CA SER A 147 -4.13 -26.04 -34.83
C SER A 147 -4.32 -26.39 -33.35
N ASP A 148 -3.22 -26.45 -32.58
CA ASP A 148 -3.22 -26.86 -31.18
C ASP A 148 -4.06 -25.89 -30.34
N ASN A 149 -5.18 -26.39 -29.79
CA ASN A 149 -6.19 -25.52 -29.19
C ASN A 149 -5.69 -24.91 -27.87
N ASN A 150 -5.92 -23.61 -27.69
CA ASN A 150 -5.21 -22.79 -26.71
C ASN A 150 -6.11 -22.35 -25.53
N GLY A 151 -7.28 -22.96 -25.34
CA GLY A 151 -8.22 -22.62 -24.28
C GLY A 151 -9.35 -23.62 -24.09
N ASP A 152 -9.68 -23.89 -22.83
CA ASP A 152 -10.72 -24.81 -22.36
C ASP A 152 -12.15 -24.23 -22.45
N ASN A 153 -12.55 -23.71 -23.61
CA ASN A 153 -13.88 -23.12 -23.79
C ASN A 153 -15.01 -24.10 -23.44
N TRP A 154 -15.85 -23.71 -22.48
CA TRP A 154 -16.97 -24.52 -22.03
C TRP A 154 -18.23 -24.29 -22.87
N TRP A 155 -18.35 -25.09 -23.93
CA TRP A 155 -19.48 -25.07 -24.84
C TRP A 155 -20.70 -25.82 -24.27
N PRO A 156 -21.92 -25.24 -24.34
CA PRO A 156 -23.17 -25.97 -24.16
C PRO A 156 -23.23 -27.16 -25.12
N THR A 157 -23.63 -28.33 -24.62
CA THR A 157 -23.70 -29.53 -25.46
C THR A 157 -24.74 -29.38 -26.57
N GLU A 158 -24.50 -30.00 -27.73
CA GLU A 158 -25.43 -30.01 -28.87
C GLU A 158 -26.84 -30.54 -28.50
N LYS A 159 -26.96 -31.33 -27.42
CA LYS A 159 -28.25 -31.75 -26.86
C LYS A 159 -29.01 -30.61 -26.13
N ARG A 160 -28.30 -29.69 -25.48
CA ARG A 160 -28.86 -28.54 -24.78
C ARG A 160 -29.19 -27.40 -25.74
N LEU A 161 -28.21 -26.94 -26.51
CA LEU A 161 -28.37 -25.85 -27.47
C LEU A 161 -27.87 -26.28 -28.86
N PRO A 162 -28.70 -26.97 -29.67
CA PRO A 162 -28.31 -27.39 -31.01
C PRO A 162 -27.78 -26.23 -31.86
N GLY A 163 -26.66 -26.45 -32.54
CA GLY A 163 -26.00 -25.50 -33.44
C GLY A 163 -25.26 -24.34 -32.76
N TYR A 164 -25.39 -24.16 -31.44
CA TYR A 164 -24.91 -22.97 -30.72
C TYR A 164 -23.40 -22.75 -30.87
N GLU A 165 -22.58 -23.76 -30.55
CA GLU A 165 -21.10 -23.65 -30.66
C GLU A 165 -20.68 -23.21 -32.06
N LYS A 166 -21.22 -23.83 -33.10
CA LYS A 166 -20.93 -23.50 -34.50
C LYS A 166 -21.30 -22.06 -34.84
N ASN A 167 -22.49 -21.62 -34.43
CA ASN A 167 -23.01 -20.29 -34.74
C ASN A 167 -22.21 -19.18 -34.02
N VAL A 168 -21.83 -19.42 -32.76
CA VAL A 168 -20.96 -18.52 -31.99
C VAL A 168 -19.56 -18.46 -32.60
N LYS A 169 -18.97 -19.61 -32.96
CA LYS A 169 -17.66 -19.70 -33.61
C LYS A 169 -17.60 -19.01 -34.97
N GLU A 170 -18.67 -19.04 -35.77
CA GLU A 170 -18.74 -18.27 -37.02
C GLU A 170 -18.66 -16.75 -36.77
N TYR A 171 -19.38 -16.23 -35.77
CA TYR A 171 -19.28 -14.82 -35.39
C TYR A 171 -17.86 -14.46 -34.89
N MET A 172 -17.27 -15.28 -34.02
CA MET A 172 -15.92 -15.06 -33.48
C MET A 172 -14.86 -14.96 -34.58
N CYS A 173 -14.90 -15.83 -35.60
CA CYS A 173 -14.02 -15.76 -36.76
C CYS A 173 -14.15 -14.40 -37.50
N HIS A 174 -15.38 -13.98 -37.77
CA HIS A 174 -15.66 -12.71 -38.45
C HIS A 174 -15.18 -11.48 -37.65
N VAL A 175 -15.44 -11.41 -36.33
CA VAL A 175 -15.00 -10.26 -35.53
C VAL A 175 -13.49 -10.27 -35.22
N LEU A 176 -12.84 -11.43 -35.15
CA LEU A 176 -11.38 -11.53 -35.06
C LEU A 176 -10.71 -10.96 -36.32
N ALA A 177 -11.20 -11.33 -37.50
CA ALA A 177 -10.71 -10.81 -38.79
C ALA A 177 -10.90 -9.28 -38.88
N LEU A 178 -12.08 -8.77 -38.51
CA LEU A 178 -12.38 -7.35 -38.47
C LEU A 178 -11.49 -6.59 -37.47
N SER A 179 -11.26 -7.17 -36.28
CA SER A 179 -10.40 -6.56 -35.25
C SER A 179 -8.95 -6.43 -35.71
N ARG A 180 -8.40 -7.45 -36.37
CA ARG A 180 -7.06 -7.36 -36.99
C ARG A 180 -7.01 -6.32 -38.11
N ALA A 181 -8.05 -6.22 -38.95
CA ALA A 181 -8.10 -5.20 -39.98
C ALA A 181 -8.15 -3.77 -39.40
N LEU A 182 -8.85 -3.56 -38.28
CA LEU A 182 -8.83 -2.29 -37.53
C LEU A 182 -7.45 -2.00 -36.91
N LEU A 183 -6.72 -3.00 -36.40
CA LEU A 183 -5.32 -2.81 -35.98
C LEU A 183 -4.44 -2.29 -37.13
N ARG A 184 -4.61 -2.80 -38.35
CA ARG A 184 -3.88 -2.31 -39.53
C ARG A 184 -4.26 -0.88 -39.92
N MET A 185 -5.55 -0.52 -39.79
CA MET A 185 -5.99 0.87 -39.96
C MET A 185 -5.38 1.80 -38.89
N PHE A 186 -5.27 1.36 -37.64
CA PHE A 186 -4.55 2.13 -36.61
C PHE A 186 -3.08 2.34 -36.99
N ALA A 187 -2.36 1.29 -37.39
CA ALA A 187 -0.96 1.40 -37.79
C ALA A 187 -0.79 2.37 -38.99
N LEU A 188 -1.60 2.19 -40.03
CA LEU A 188 -1.55 3.00 -41.26
C LEU A 188 -1.91 4.48 -41.01
N GLY A 189 -2.86 4.76 -40.11
CA GLY A 189 -3.26 6.13 -39.75
C GLY A 189 -2.28 6.83 -38.81
N LEU A 190 -1.52 6.06 -38.02
CA LEU A 190 -0.35 6.52 -37.28
C LEU A 190 0.92 6.66 -38.16
N ASN A 191 0.79 6.49 -39.49
CA ASN A 191 1.85 6.51 -40.50
C ASN A 191 2.98 5.48 -40.28
N LEU A 192 2.68 4.39 -39.56
CA LEU A 192 3.54 3.20 -39.50
C LEU A 192 3.41 2.37 -40.79
N ASP A 193 4.15 1.26 -40.88
CA ASP A 193 3.77 0.21 -41.81
C ASP A 193 2.43 -0.41 -41.40
N GLU A 194 1.63 -0.80 -42.38
CA GLU A 194 0.27 -1.31 -42.20
C GLU A 194 0.23 -2.61 -41.37
N HIS A 195 1.30 -3.41 -41.38
CA HIS A 195 1.41 -4.66 -40.63
C HIS A 195 2.09 -4.54 -39.27
N SER A 196 2.45 -3.32 -38.83
CA SER A 196 3.26 -3.11 -37.60
C SER A 196 2.66 -3.74 -36.34
N PHE A 197 1.33 -3.88 -36.27
CA PHE A 197 0.62 -4.47 -35.13
C PHE A 197 0.18 -5.93 -35.33
N ASP A 198 0.40 -6.54 -36.51
CA ASP A 198 0.01 -7.95 -36.76
C ASP A 198 0.65 -8.91 -35.75
N HIS A 199 1.91 -8.63 -35.36
CA HIS A 199 2.65 -9.44 -34.39
C HIS A 199 2.02 -9.48 -32.99
N LEU A 200 1.25 -8.45 -32.61
CA LEU A 200 0.58 -8.35 -31.31
C LEU A 200 -0.62 -9.30 -31.18
N ALA A 201 -1.17 -9.78 -32.29
CA ALA A 201 -2.45 -10.50 -32.31
C ALA A 201 -2.38 -11.82 -33.10
N THR A 202 -1.27 -12.56 -32.99
CA THR A 202 -1.08 -13.87 -33.63
C THR A 202 -1.65 -15.03 -32.81
N ARG A 203 -1.65 -14.90 -31.48
CA ARG A 203 -2.36 -15.75 -30.50
C ARG A 203 -2.96 -14.83 -29.42
N PRO A 204 -3.91 -13.95 -29.78
CA PRO A 204 -4.37 -12.87 -28.92
C PRO A 204 -5.07 -13.42 -27.68
N TYR A 205 -4.88 -12.78 -26.52
CA TYR A 205 -5.78 -13.00 -25.41
C TYR A 205 -7.09 -12.23 -25.68
N SER A 206 -8.02 -12.86 -26.39
CA SER A 206 -9.31 -12.27 -26.74
C SER A 206 -10.47 -12.99 -26.06
N ILE A 207 -11.51 -12.23 -25.70
CA ILE A 207 -12.75 -12.76 -25.11
C ILE A 207 -13.94 -12.31 -25.96
N LEU A 208 -14.77 -13.25 -26.43
CA LEU A 208 -16.16 -12.97 -26.77
C LEU A 208 -16.97 -13.01 -25.47
N LYS A 209 -17.79 -11.98 -25.21
CA LYS A 209 -18.75 -11.96 -24.10
C LYS A 209 -20.14 -11.74 -24.66
N MET A 210 -21.03 -12.71 -24.51
CA MET A 210 -22.47 -12.46 -24.67
C MET A 210 -23.02 -12.07 -23.29
N ALA A 211 -23.79 -10.99 -23.22
CA ALA A 211 -24.26 -10.41 -21.96
C ALA A 211 -25.75 -10.03 -22.01
N HIS A 212 -26.44 -10.24 -20.89
CA HIS A 212 -27.88 -9.99 -20.72
C HIS A 212 -28.13 -9.08 -19.51
N TYR A 213 -28.98 -8.08 -19.72
CA TYR A 213 -29.33 -7.01 -18.80
C TYR A 213 -30.87 -6.98 -18.67
N PRO A 214 -31.47 -7.65 -17.67
CA PRO A 214 -32.92 -7.77 -17.56
C PRO A 214 -33.61 -6.40 -17.46
N GLY A 215 -34.75 -6.24 -18.15
CA GLY A 215 -35.52 -4.99 -18.12
C GLY A 215 -36.22 -4.72 -16.78
N ASN A 216 -36.36 -5.75 -15.94
CA ASN A 216 -36.81 -5.62 -14.56
C ASN A 216 -36.02 -6.63 -13.72
N LEU A 217 -35.35 -6.17 -12.65
CA LEU A 217 -34.67 -7.05 -11.69
C LEU A 217 -35.58 -7.32 -10.50
N SER A 218 -35.69 -8.57 -10.06
CA SER A 218 -36.44 -8.89 -8.84
C SER A 218 -35.59 -8.61 -7.60
N GLY A 219 -36.20 -7.98 -6.59
CA GLY A 219 -35.54 -7.69 -5.31
C GLY A 219 -34.70 -6.42 -5.25
N THR A 220 -34.71 -5.58 -6.29
CA THR A 220 -34.11 -4.23 -6.27
C THR A 220 -34.88 -3.26 -7.17
N ASP A 221 -34.88 -1.96 -6.82
CA ASP A 221 -35.37 -0.88 -7.67
C ASP A 221 -34.28 -0.32 -8.61
N GLU A 222 -33.03 -0.81 -8.50
CA GLU A 222 -31.90 -0.43 -9.35
C GLU A 222 -32.01 -1.04 -10.77
N PRO A 223 -31.63 -0.30 -11.83
CA PRO A 223 -31.61 -0.81 -13.21
C PRO A 223 -30.49 -1.83 -13.44
N SER A 224 -30.66 -2.75 -14.41
CA SER A 224 -29.59 -3.67 -14.80
C SER A 224 -28.43 -2.94 -15.47
N SER A 225 -27.20 -3.26 -15.06
CA SER A 225 -26.08 -2.34 -15.24
C SER A 225 -24.69 -2.99 -15.23
N ILE A 226 -23.71 -2.25 -15.77
CA ILE A 226 -22.29 -2.40 -15.46
C ILE A 226 -21.72 -1.02 -15.11
N ARG A 227 -20.95 -0.96 -14.01
CA ARG A 227 -20.26 0.23 -13.50
C ARG A 227 -19.36 0.91 -14.54
N PRO A 228 -19.04 2.21 -14.35
CA PRO A 228 -17.97 2.89 -15.09
C PRO A 228 -16.65 2.10 -15.09
N HIS A 229 -16.09 1.82 -16.27
CA HIS A 229 -14.82 1.10 -16.46
C HIS A 229 -14.11 1.49 -17.76
N THR A 230 -12.85 1.07 -17.91
CA THR A 230 -12.10 0.97 -19.17
C THR A 230 -11.89 -0.51 -19.50
N ASP A 231 -11.71 -0.82 -20.78
CA ASP A 231 -11.25 -2.15 -21.22
C ASP A 231 -9.73 -2.22 -21.14
N TYR A 232 -9.17 -3.40 -20.87
CA TYR A 232 -7.72 -3.57 -20.69
C TYR A 232 -6.99 -3.88 -21.99
N GLU A 233 -7.73 -4.37 -22.98
CA GLU A 233 -7.29 -4.94 -24.24
C GLU A 233 -6.80 -3.88 -25.27
N LEU A 234 -6.53 -4.25 -26.52
CA LEU A 234 -6.14 -3.28 -27.56
C LEU A 234 -7.36 -2.51 -28.06
N LEU A 235 -8.42 -3.23 -28.41
CA LEU A 235 -9.70 -2.69 -28.85
C LEU A 235 -10.84 -3.67 -28.51
N THR A 236 -12.05 -3.15 -28.46
CA THR A 236 -13.28 -3.94 -28.34
C THR A 236 -14.21 -3.63 -29.52
N ILE A 237 -14.81 -4.66 -30.11
CA ILE A 237 -15.90 -4.54 -31.08
C ILE A 237 -17.19 -4.97 -30.39
N LEU A 238 -18.14 -4.05 -30.27
CA LEU A 238 -19.39 -4.20 -29.55
C LEU A 238 -20.58 -4.22 -30.50
N LEU A 239 -21.27 -5.36 -30.55
CA LEU A 239 -22.63 -5.46 -31.05
C LEU A 239 -23.63 -5.18 -29.92
N GLN A 240 -24.64 -4.37 -30.20
CA GLN A 240 -25.76 -4.10 -29.31
C GLN A 240 -27.10 -4.23 -30.05
N ASP A 241 -28.17 -4.47 -29.29
CA ASP A 241 -29.55 -4.49 -29.79
C ASP A 241 -30.14 -3.07 -29.92
N ASP A 242 -31.47 -2.96 -29.98
CA ASP A 242 -32.19 -1.69 -30.17
C ASP A 242 -32.37 -0.87 -28.88
N ILE A 243 -31.81 -1.29 -27.74
CA ILE A 243 -32.01 -0.63 -26.44
C ILE A 243 -30.77 0.23 -26.08
N PRO A 244 -30.92 1.57 -25.95
CA PRO A 244 -29.80 2.51 -25.82
C PRO A 244 -29.26 2.61 -24.37
N SER A 245 -28.67 1.51 -23.89
CA SER A 245 -28.16 1.38 -22.51
C SER A 245 -26.68 1.75 -22.32
N LEU A 246 -25.90 1.90 -23.39
CA LEU A 246 -24.47 2.24 -23.31
C LEU A 246 -24.27 3.76 -23.17
N GLU A 247 -23.44 4.16 -22.21
CA GLU A 247 -22.99 5.55 -22.05
C GLU A 247 -21.46 5.65 -22.00
N VAL A 248 -20.93 6.68 -22.65
CA VAL A 248 -19.49 6.94 -22.84
C VAL A 248 -19.13 8.29 -22.20
N LEU A 249 -18.06 8.35 -21.42
CA LEU A 249 -17.59 9.58 -20.80
C LEU A 249 -16.75 10.38 -21.80
N SER A 250 -17.25 11.54 -22.20
CA SER A 250 -16.53 12.49 -23.06
C SER A 250 -15.26 13.06 -22.42
N ASN A 251 -14.41 13.64 -23.26
CA ASN A 251 -13.26 14.43 -22.83
C ASN A 251 -13.62 15.70 -22.01
N THR A 252 -14.89 16.14 -22.02
CA THR A 252 -15.40 17.22 -21.16
C THR A 252 -15.91 16.73 -19.80
N GLY A 253 -15.97 15.41 -19.57
CA GLY A 253 -16.52 14.81 -18.35
C GLY A 253 -18.05 14.67 -18.36
N GLN A 254 -18.72 14.86 -19.49
CA GLN A 254 -20.14 14.55 -19.67
C GLN A 254 -20.35 13.11 -20.15
N TRP A 255 -21.40 12.44 -19.66
CA TRP A 255 -21.84 11.15 -20.20
C TRP A 255 -22.65 11.35 -21.49
N ILE A 256 -22.32 10.59 -22.54
CA ILE A 256 -23.00 10.58 -23.84
C ILE A 256 -23.62 9.20 -24.07
N GLN A 257 -24.90 9.16 -24.45
CA GLN A 257 -25.59 7.91 -24.79
C GLN A 257 -25.19 7.41 -26.19
N ALA A 258 -24.60 6.22 -26.27
CA ALA A 258 -24.21 5.55 -27.51
C ALA A 258 -25.40 4.81 -28.14
N LYS A 259 -26.37 5.58 -28.65
CA LYS A 259 -27.64 5.11 -29.25
C LYS A 259 -27.39 4.05 -30.35
N PRO A 260 -28.09 2.91 -30.39
CA PRO A 260 -27.88 1.90 -31.42
C PRO A 260 -28.15 2.42 -32.84
N ILE A 261 -27.29 2.02 -33.78
CA ILE A 261 -27.41 2.35 -35.21
C ILE A 261 -27.40 1.01 -35.99
N PRO A 262 -28.50 0.62 -36.66
CA PRO A 262 -28.56 -0.63 -37.42
C PRO A 262 -27.47 -0.72 -38.49
N GLY A 263 -26.88 -1.92 -38.66
CA GLY A 263 -25.80 -2.14 -39.63
C GLY A 263 -24.43 -1.57 -39.21
N THR A 264 -24.22 -1.34 -37.91
CA THR A 264 -22.93 -0.90 -37.36
C THR A 264 -22.50 -1.73 -36.16
N PHE A 265 -21.19 -1.75 -35.90
CA PHE A 265 -20.65 -2.05 -34.57
C PHE A 265 -20.22 -0.75 -33.89
N VAL A 266 -20.25 -0.72 -32.56
CA VAL A 266 -19.45 0.24 -31.78
C VAL A 266 -18.03 -0.33 -31.65
N VAL A 267 -17.02 0.50 -31.81
CA VAL A 267 -15.61 0.17 -31.56
C VAL A 267 -15.10 1.10 -30.46
N ASN A 268 -14.37 0.54 -29.50
CA ASN A 268 -13.64 1.32 -28.52
C ASN A 268 -12.19 0.89 -28.35
N ILE A 269 -11.35 1.85 -27.94
CA ILE A 269 -9.94 1.64 -27.62
C ILE A 269 -9.83 1.17 -26.16
N GLY A 270 -8.96 0.19 -25.91
CA GLY A 270 -8.62 -0.28 -24.57
C GLY A 270 -7.25 0.23 -24.08
N ASP A 271 -6.99 0.00 -22.79
CA ASP A 271 -5.83 0.50 -22.07
C ASP A 271 -4.50 0.08 -22.74
N SER A 272 -4.40 -1.14 -23.30
CA SER A 272 -3.19 -1.62 -23.98
C SER A 272 -2.81 -0.79 -25.20
N MET A 273 -3.78 -0.35 -26.00
CA MET A 273 -3.52 0.48 -27.18
C MET A 273 -3.25 1.94 -26.80
N ALA A 274 -3.89 2.45 -25.75
CA ALA A 274 -3.53 3.73 -25.15
C ALA A 274 -2.08 3.72 -24.64
N MET A 275 -1.59 2.60 -24.08
CA MET A 275 -0.20 2.45 -23.64
C MET A 275 0.80 2.44 -24.81
N LEU A 276 0.56 1.63 -25.85
CA LEU A 276 1.40 1.58 -27.06
C LEU A 276 1.53 2.95 -27.74
N THR A 277 0.43 3.72 -27.77
CA THR A 277 0.39 5.06 -28.39
C THR A 277 0.84 6.20 -27.46
N ASN A 278 1.43 5.90 -26.29
CA ASN A 278 1.82 6.86 -25.25
C ASN A 278 0.70 7.84 -24.85
N GLY A 279 -0.55 7.36 -24.83
CA GLY A 279 -1.75 8.14 -24.54
C GLY A 279 -2.15 9.12 -25.62
N LEU A 280 -1.81 8.85 -26.90
CA LEU A 280 -2.38 9.56 -28.06
C LEU A 280 -3.78 9.04 -28.39
N PHE A 281 -4.01 7.72 -28.32
CA PHE A 281 -5.38 7.17 -28.33
C PHE A 281 -5.94 7.11 -26.91
N VAL A 282 -7.24 7.39 -26.78
CA VAL A 282 -7.91 7.49 -25.48
C VAL A 282 -8.58 6.18 -25.15
N SER A 283 -8.10 5.49 -24.11
CA SER A 283 -8.92 4.48 -23.43
C SER A 283 -9.97 5.21 -22.59
N THR A 284 -11.22 5.08 -23.01
CA THR A 284 -12.32 5.94 -22.57
C THR A 284 -13.24 5.20 -21.60
N MET A 285 -13.59 5.88 -20.52
CA MET A 285 -14.49 5.34 -19.51
C MET A 285 -15.91 5.20 -20.06
N HIS A 286 -16.53 4.05 -19.87
CA HIS A 286 -17.89 3.78 -20.30
C HIS A 286 -18.66 2.97 -19.24
N ARG A 287 -19.99 3.02 -19.28
CA ARG A 287 -20.90 2.30 -18.37
C ARG A 287 -22.14 1.80 -19.11
N VAL A 288 -22.87 0.86 -18.52
CA VAL A 288 -24.15 0.38 -19.06
C VAL A 288 -25.25 0.56 -18.03
N LEU A 289 -26.37 1.16 -18.41
CA LEU A 289 -27.58 1.35 -17.62
C LEU A 289 -28.81 1.03 -18.45
N ASN A 290 -29.46 -0.12 -18.23
CA ASN A 290 -30.74 -0.43 -18.87
C ASN A 290 -31.89 0.19 -18.06
N LEU A 291 -32.24 1.43 -18.41
CA LEU A 291 -33.41 2.13 -17.89
C LEU A 291 -34.73 1.71 -18.57
N SER A 292 -34.70 0.74 -19.49
CA SER A 292 -35.89 0.26 -20.20
C SER A 292 -36.47 -0.98 -19.53
N ARG A 293 -37.80 -1.14 -19.57
CA ARG A 293 -38.47 -2.36 -19.08
C ARG A 293 -38.38 -3.56 -20.04
N ARG A 294 -37.42 -3.56 -20.97
CA ARG A 294 -37.14 -4.66 -21.91
C ARG A 294 -35.75 -5.24 -21.62
N ASP A 295 -35.63 -6.54 -21.79
CA ASP A 295 -34.36 -7.25 -21.66
C ASP A 295 -33.40 -6.82 -22.77
N ARG A 296 -32.21 -6.39 -22.37
CA ARG A 296 -31.19 -5.83 -23.25
C ARG A 296 -30.01 -6.78 -23.40
N TYR A 297 -29.50 -6.91 -24.62
CA TYR A 297 -28.45 -7.84 -24.99
C TYR A 297 -27.29 -7.14 -25.69
N SER A 298 -26.08 -7.68 -25.52
CA SER A 298 -24.91 -7.22 -26.27
C SER A 298 -23.84 -8.29 -26.40
N VAL A 299 -23.04 -8.19 -27.46
CA VAL A 299 -21.94 -9.10 -27.77
C VAL A 299 -20.63 -8.33 -28.04
N PRO A 300 -19.97 -7.79 -26.99
CA PRO A 300 -18.60 -7.30 -27.09
C PRO A 300 -17.59 -8.44 -27.29
N PHE A 301 -16.68 -8.21 -28.25
CA PHE A 301 -15.48 -8.99 -28.49
C PHE A 301 -14.25 -8.13 -28.16
N PHE A 302 -13.53 -8.50 -27.11
CA PHE A 302 -12.34 -7.82 -26.61
C PHE A 302 -11.10 -8.45 -27.28
N LEU A 303 -10.31 -7.69 -28.06
CA LEU A 303 -9.06 -8.16 -28.66
C LEU A 303 -7.86 -7.66 -27.85
N GLY A 304 -7.36 -8.47 -26.92
CA GLY A 304 -6.07 -8.23 -26.26
C GLY A 304 -4.89 -8.62 -27.14
N ALA A 305 -3.69 -8.13 -26.80
CA ALA A 305 -2.46 -8.64 -27.41
C ALA A 305 -2.12 -10.03 -26.87
N ASN A 306 -1.26 -10.78 -27.57
CA ASN A 306 -0.65 -12.01 -27.07
C ASN A 306 -0.10 -11.83 -25.64
N GLN A 307 -0.18 -12.85 -24.79
CA GLN A 307 0.16 -12.70 -23.35
C GLN A 307 1.60 -12.25 -23.09
N GLU A 308 2.53 -12.66 -23.96
CA GLU A 308 3.96 -12.33 -23.91
C GLU A 308 4.33 -10.97 -24.52
N ALA A 309 3.42 -10.32 -25.25
CA ALA A 309 3.71 -9.06 -25.95
C ALA A 309 3.94 -7.90 -24.96
N GLU A 310 5.03 -7.14 -25.15
CA GLU A 310 5.37 -5.99 -24.30
C GLU A 310 4.53 -4.75 -24.68
N LEU A 311 3.73 -4.26 -23.75
CA LEU A 311 3.00 -3.00 -23.83
C LEU A 311 3.96 -1.85 -23.48
N LYS A 312 4.79 -1.47 -24.45
CA LYS A 312 5.76 -0.36 -24.39
C LYS A 312 5.31 0.77 -25.32
N ALA A 313 5.45 2.02 -24.86
CA ALA A 313 5.22 3.19 -25.72
C ALA A 313 6.13 3.16 -26.97
N LEU A 314 5.53 3.28 -28.15
CA LEU A 314 6.25 3.31 -29.42
C LEU A 314 7.17 4.53 -29.48
N GLU A 315 8.39 4.34 -29.98
CA GLU A 315 9.48 5.32 -29.87
C GLU A 315 9.15 6.66 -30.55
N GLN A 316 8.36 6.64 -31.64
CA GLN A 316 7.87 7.84 -32.32
C GLN A 316 6.89 8.71 -31.50
N PHE A 317 6.35 8.20 -30.39
CA PHE A 317 5.49 8.94 -29.46
C PHE A 317 6.22 9.26 -28.14
N VAL A 318 7.55 9.09 -28.10
CA VAL A 318 8.41 9.39 -26.95
C VAL A 318 9.40 10.48 -27.35
N THR A 319 9.36 11.62 -26.67
CA THR A 319 10.28 12.75 -26.86
C THR A 319 10.81 13.24 -25.52
N SER A 320 11.71 14.24 -25.52
CA SER A 320 12.11 14.95 -24.30
C SER A 320 10.93 15.57 -23.57
N ASP A 321 9.95 16.04 -24.34
CA ASP A 321 8.84 16.87 -23.87
C ASP A 321 7.59 16.01 -23.60
N GLN A 322 7.53 14.81 -24.18
CA GLN A 322 6.56 13.76 -23.91
C GLN A 322 7.29 12.42 -23.64
N PRO A 323 7.83 12.22 -22.42
CA PRO A 323 8.42 10.94 -22.02
C PRO A 323 7.38 9.80 -21.97
N PRO A 324 7.79 8.53 -21.77
CA PRO A 324 6.85 7.42 -21.64
C PRO A 324 5.96 7.59 -20.39
N LYS A 325 4.65 7.70 -20.59
CA LYS A 325 3.65 7.85 -19.50
C LYS A 325 3.41 6.55 -18.73
N PHE A 326 3.88 5.41 -19.27
CA PHE A 326 3.61 4.07 -18.77
C PHE A 326 4.91 3.26 -18.70
N GLN A 327 5.07 2.48 -17.63
CA GLN A 327 6.17 1.53 -17.51
C GLN A 327 5.91 0.29 -18.40
N PRO A 328 6.94 -0.25 -19.10
CA PRO A 328 6.78 -1.47 -19.90
C PRO A 328 6.31 -2.66 -19.06
N ILE A 329 5.39 -3.44 -19.62
CA ILE A 329 4.75 -4.59 -18.98
C ILE A 329 4.19 -5.52 -20.06
N THR A 330 4.14 -6.84 -19.84
CA THR A 330 3.50 -7.73 -20.83
C THR A 330 1.97 -7.68 -20.73
N SER A 331 1.29 -7.88 -21.86
CA SER A 331 -0.19 -7.91 -21.96
C SER A 331 -0.82 -8.85 -20.93
N GLY A 332 -0.33 -10.09 -20.83
CA GLY A 332 -0.83 -11.09 -19.90
C GLY A 332 -0.53 -10.78 -18.43
N GLU A 333 0.48 -9.96 -18.15
CA GLU A 333 0.77 -9.45 -16.80
C GLU A 333 -0.15 -8.26 -16.47
N TYR A 334 -0.40 -7.36 -17.42
CA TYR A 334 -1.31 -6.21 -17.26
C TYR A 334 -2.75 -6.65 -17.01
N VAL A 335 -3.33 -7.48 -17.90
CA VAL A 335 -4.72 -7.97 -17.78
C VAL A 335 -4.92 -8.74 -16.47
N ARG A 336 -3.99 -9.64 -16.13
CA ARG A 336 -4.04 -10.42 -14.88
C ARG A 336 -3.93 -9.54 -13.64
N ARG A 337 -3.05 -8.54 -13.62
CA ARG A 337 -2.96 -7.55 -12.53
C ARG A 337 -4.26 -6.78 -12.39
N SER A 338 -4.83 -6.25 -13.47
CA SER A 338 -6.05 -5.44 -13.43
C SER A 338 -7.26 -6.25 -12.94
N LEU A 339 -7.43 -7.49 -13.42
CA LEU A 339 -8.48 -8.40 -12.95
C LEU A 339 -8.32 -8.78 -11.46
N GLN A 340 -7.10 -9.15 -11.03
CA GLN A 340 -6.85 -9.54 -9.64
C GLN A 340 -6.93 -8.34 -8.68
N ALA A 341 -6.45 -7.17 -9.09
CA ALA A 341 -6.48 -5.95 -8.29
C ALA A 341 -7.91 -5.54 -7.93
N VAL A 342 -8.88 -5.63 -8.86
CA VAL A 342 -10.29 -5.29 -8.56
C VAL A 342 -10.88 -6.21 -7.50
N LYS A 343 -10.74 -7.54 -7.65
CA LYS A 343 -11.31 -8.52 -6.70
C LYS A 343 -10.65 -8.44 -5.32
N ILE A 344 -9.35 -8.13 -5.26
CA ILE A 344 -8.58 -8.05 -4.01
C ILE A 344 -8.75 -6.69 -3.32
N GLN A 345 -8.82 -5.59 -4.08
CA GLN A 345 -9.11 -4.26 -3.53
C GLN A 345 -10.48 -4.23 -2.86
N GLN A 346 -11.52 -4.79 -3.49
CA GLN A 346 -12.84 -4.88 -2.87
C GLN A 346 -12.77 -5.61 -1.52
N LYS A 347 -12.06 -6.75 -1.45
CA LYS A 347 -11.89 -7.51 -0.21
C LYS A 347 -11.07 -6.75 0.85
N TYR A 348 -10.15 -5.88 0.45
CA TYR A 348 -9.41 -4.98 1.37
C TYR A 348 -10.30 -3.84 1.88
N ASP A 349 -11.16 -3.27 1.03
CA ASP A 349 -12.09 -2.21 1.43
C ASP A 349 -13.15 -2.72 2.40
N GLU A 350 -13.75 -3.89 2.13
CA GLU A 350 -14.67 -4.58 3.06
C GLU A 350 -14.03 -4.79 4.44
N GLU A 351 -12.80 -5.30 4.48
CA GLU A 351 -12.07 -5.56 5.72
C GLU A 351 -11.50 -4.29 6.37
N GLN A 352 -11.33 -3.19 5.62
CA GLN A 352 -11.06 -1.88 6.20
C GLN A 352 -12.31 -1.30 6.87
N GLN A 353 -13.48 -1.39 6.24
CA GLN A 353 -14.73 -0.83 6.77
C GLN A 353 -15.14 -1.49 8.10
N LYS A 354 -14.97 -2.82 8.24
CA LYS A 354 -15.12 -3.53 9.52
C LYS A 354 -14.35 -2.93 10.70
N ARG A 355 -13.24 -2.23 10.40
CA ARG A 355 -12.24 -1.74 11.38
C ARG A 355 -12.15 -0.22 11.41
N ARG A 356 -12.97 0.48 10.62
CA ARG A 356 -13.01 1.95 10.54
C ARG A 356 -13.85 2.50 11.69
N ARG A 357 -13.20 3.02 12.73
CA ARG A 357 -13.89 3.63 13.89
C ARG A 357 -13.82 5.16 13.87
N PRO A 358 -14.92 5.88 14.18
CA PRO A 358 -14.96 7.35 14.15
C PRO A 358 -14.32 8.01 15.39
N ASP A 359 -14.05 7.24 16.46
CA ASP A 359 -13.33 7.68 17.66
C ASP A 359 -11.82 7.88 17.42
N GLY A 360 -11.28 7.39 16.29
CA GLY A 360 -9.91 7.66 15.88
C GLY A 360 -8.90 7.21 16.93
N ASP A 361 -7.98 8.09 17.32
CA ASP A 361 -6.95 7.75 18.31
C ASP A 361 -7.46 7.78 19.78
N ALA A 362 -8.69 8.26 20.01
CA ALA A 362 -9.35 8.20 21.33
C ALA A 362 -9.78 6.77 21.73
N GLN A 363 -9.63 5.79 20.83
CA GLN A 363 -9.83 4.37 21.08
C GLN A 363 -8.75 3.70 21.97
N TYR A 364 -7.85 4.50 22.54
CA TYR A 364 -6.74 4.05 23.37
C TYR A 364 -6.68 4.85 24.68
N VAL A 365 -6.43 4.14 25.78
CA VAL A 365 -6.13 4.77 27.08
C VAL A 365 -4.66 5.17 27.11
N ASP A 366 -4.39 6.46 27.34
CA ASP A 366 -3.03 6.92 27.56
C ASP A 366 -2.55 6.61 28.98
N LEU A 367 -1.61 5.66 29.08
CA LEU A 367 -0.98 5.28 30.33
C LEU A 367 0.03 6.33 30.85
N ALA A 368 0.29 7.42 30.14
CA ALA A 368 1.07 8.54 30.67
C ALA A 368 0.33 9.20 31.86
N LEU A 369 -0.96 9.49 31.71
CA LEU A 369 -1.75 10.25 32.71
C LEU A 369 -2.81 9.43 33.47
N SER A 370 -3.15 8.21 33.06
CA SER A 370 -4.13 7.41 33.82
C SER A 370 -3.59 6.96 35.19
N GLU A 371 -4.04 7.61 36.26
CA GLU A 371 -3.78 7.16 37.64
C GLU A 371 -4.47 5.83 37.97
N GLN A 372 -5.62 5.54 37.36
CA GLN A 372 -6.33 4.26 37.51
C GLN A 372 -5.49 3.08 36.99
N PHE A 373 -4.88 3.24 35.82
CA PHE A 373 -4.09 2.19 35.17
C PHE A 373 -2.58 2.36 35.38
N LYS A 374 -2.14 3.14 36.36
CA LYS A 374 -0.72 3.47 36.56
C LYS A 374 0.20 2.26 36.78
N HIS A 375 -0.33 1.16 37.30
CA HIS A 375 0.42 -0.09 37.46
C HIS A 375 0.94 -0.66 36.12
N TYR A 376 0.30 -0.33 34.99
CA TYR A 376 0.78 -0.69 33.64
C TYR A 376 1.92 0.21 33.12
N ARG A 377 2.20 1.38 33.72
CA ARG A 377 3.37 2.23 33.36
C ARG A 377 4.57 2.03 34.28
N GLU A 378 4.35 1.59 35.52
CA GLU A 378 5.43 1.31 36.48
C GLU A 378 6.30 0.12 36.03
N GLY A 379 7.59 0.16 36.36
CA GLY A 379 8.56 -0.81 35.85
C GLY A 379 9.62 -1.17 36.88
N SER A 380 9.82 -2.48 37.06
CA SER A 380 10.72 -3.08 38.06
C SER A 380 12.21 -2.85 37.81
N TRP A 381 12.58 -2.27 36.67
CA TRP A 381 13.92 -2.35 36.08
C TRP A 381 14.89 -1.25 36.55
N LEU A 382 15.09 -1.15 37.86
CA LEU A 382 15.98 -0.14 38.47
C LEU A 382 17.44 -0.62 38.52
N ASP A 383 18.35 0.14 37.90
CA ASP A 383 19.80 -0.03 38.04
C ASP A 383 20.29 0.71 39.29
N GLY A 384 21.26 0.16 40.04
CA GLY A 384 21.88 0.85 41.17
C GLY A 384 22.56 2.18 40.78
N ARG A 385 23.03 2.29 39.53
CA ARG A 385 23.60 3.52 38.95
C ARG A 385 22.56 4.64 38.78
N SER A 386 21.26 4.36 38.93
CA SER A 386 20.21 5.37 38.74
C SER A 386 20.15 6.44 39.84
N GLU A 387 20.79 6.22 41.01
CA GLU A 387 20.91 7.24 42.05
C GLU A 387 22.06 8.23 41.82
N THR A 388 23.20 7.76 41.31
CA THR A 388 24.51 8.42 41.52
C THR A 388 24.68 9.76 40.84
N VAL A 389 24.02 9.99 39.69
CA VAL A 389 24.08 11.27 38.96
C VAL A 389 22.82 12.09 39.28
N THR A 390 23.03 13.29 39.82
CA THR A 390 22.00 14.31 40.08
C THR A 390 22.62 15.69 39.87
N ILE A 391 21.83 16.66 39.43
CA ILE A 391 22.19 18.08 39.40
C ILE A 391 21.63 18.82 40.62
N GLY A 392 22.15 20.00 40.91
CA GLY A 392 21.56 20.93 41.88
C GLY A 392 20.23 21.52 41.38
N ASP A 393 19.40 21.97 42.32
CA ASP A 393 18.26 22.84 42.00
C ASP A 393 18.80 24.22 41.56
N GLY A 394 18.31 24.72 40.44
CA GLY A 394 18.85 25.91 39.76
C GLY A 394 20.16 25.68 38.98
N GLU A 395 20.63 24.44 38.80
CA GLU A 395 21.84 24.17 38.00
C GLU A 395 21.61 24.49 36.50
N HIS A 396 22.62 25.07 35.86
CA HIS A 396 22.60 25.36 34.43
C HIS A 396 23.16 24.18 33.59
N ILE A 397 22.47 23.83 32.50
CA ILE A 397 22.81 22.72 31.60
C ILE A 397 22.98 23.25 30.17
N LYS A 398 24.13 23.02 29.54
CA LYS A 398 24.34 23.50 28.17
C LYS A 398 23.57 22.70 27.11
N TYR A 399 23.57 21.37 27.22
CA TYR A 399 22.81 20.49 26.32
C TYR A 399 21.99 19.47 27.13
N LEU A 400 20.67 19.59 27.09
CA LEU A 400 19.75 18.61 27.65
C LEU A 400 19.22 17.69 26.55
N ILE A 401 19.44 16.39 26.71
CA ILE A 401 18.95 15.35 25.78
C ILE A 401 17.89 14.51 26.48
N LEU A 402 16.66 14.59 26.00
CA LEU A 402 15.53 13.85 26.55
C LEU A 402 15.45 12.47 25.90
N GLY A 403 15.50 11.42 26.72
CA GLY A 403 15.45 10.01 26.33
C GLY A 403 16.83 9.38 26.14
N ALA A 404 17.18 8.40 26.99
CA ALA A 404 18.44 7.64 26.89
C ALA A 404 18.32 6.39 25.99
N GLY A 405 17.65 6.52 24.83
CA GLY A 405 17.55 5.46 23.81
C GLY A 405 18.66 5.54 22.75
N CYS A 406 18.52 4.79 21.66
CA CYS A 406 19.44 4.86 20.51
C CYS A 406 19.64 6.30 20.01
N GLY A 407 18.54 7.06 19.88
CA GLY A 407 18.56 8.48 19.52
C GLY A 407 19.43 9.30 20.49
N GLY A 408 19.10 9.32 21.78
CA GLY A 408 19.84 10.14 22.75
C GLY A 408 21.33 9.81 22.84
N LEU A 409 21.70 8.53 22.69
CA LEU A 409 23.10 8.11 22.61
C LEU A 409 23.77 8.56 21.29
N LEU A 410 23.08 8.46 20.14
CA LEU A 410 23.56 9.03 18.88
C LEU A 410 23.80 10.53 19.01
N PHE A 411 22.79 11.32 19.39
CA PHE A 411 22.94 12.78 19.57
C PHE A 411 24.10 13.13 20.51
N ALA A 412 24.19 12.50 21.69
CA ALA A 412 25.27 12.77 22.63
C ALA A 412 26.66 12.44 22.08
N THR A 413 26.80 11.31 21.36
CA THR A 413 28.08 10.91 20.77
C THR A 413 28.46 11.75 19.55
N LYS A 414 27.51 12.21 18.72
CA LYS A 414 27.78 13.17 17.64
C LYS A 414 28.23 14.53 18.20
N LEU A 415 27.62 15.02 19.28
CA LEU A 415 28.06 16.25 19.96
C LEU A 415 29.49 16.11 20.50
N ILE A 416 29.81 14.99 21.17
CA ILE A 416 31.18 14.70 21.63
C ILE A 416 32.18 14.67 20.46
N LYS A 417 31.81 14.03 19.33
CA LYS A 417 32.63 14.00 18.11
C LYS A 417 32.79 15.38 17.45
N ALA A 418 31.87 16.32 17.67
CA ALA A 418 31.98 17.72 17.27
C ALA A 418 32.81 18.58 18.24
N GLY A 419 33.45 17.98 19.25
CA GLY A 419 34.34 18.66 20.19
C GLY A 419 33.66 19.24 21.44
N ILE A 420 32.39 18.92 21.68
CA ILE A 420 31.67 19.31 22.90
C ILE A 420 32.11 18.42 24.06
N SER A 421 32.30 18.98 25.25
CA SER A 421 32.68 18.19 26.42
C SER A 421 31.52 17.34 26.90
N VAL A 422 31.78 16.07 27.21
CA VAL A 422 30.81 15.17 27.86
C VAL A 422 30.24 15.74 29.17
N SER A 423 30.99 16.63 29.85
CA SER A 423 30.56 17.32 31.07
C SER A 423 29.51 18.42 30.84
N GLU A 424 29.39 18.95 29.62
CA GLU A 424 28.40 19.96 29.23
C GLU A 424 27.04 19.33 28.86
N ILE A 425 27.02 18.01 28.64
CA ILE A 425 25.84 17.24 28.24
C ILE A 425 25.17 16.63 29.48
N ARG A 426 23.84 16.65 29.51
CA ARG A 426 23.01 15.81 30.40
C ARG A 426 22.01 15.04 29.56
N ILE A 427 21.99 13.71 29.67
CA ILE A 427 20.90 12.89 29.15
C ILE A 427 19.91 12.67 30.30
N VAL A 428 18.62 12.88 30.09
CA VAL A 428 17.57 12.63 31.10
C VAL A 428 16.61 11.54 30.63
N ASN A 429 16.23 10.64 31.52
CA ASN A 429 15.26 9.60 31.22
C ASN A 429 14.49 9.15 32.48
N SER A 430 13.21 8.83 32.33
CA SER A 430 12.39 8.24 33.39
C SER A 430 12.68 6.74 33.60
N ALA A 431 13.34 6.10 32.63
CA ALA A 431 13.94 4.77 32.77
C ALA A 431 14.99 4.72 33.88
N GLY A 432 15.25 3.51 34.41
CA GLY A 432 16.29 3.26 35.40
C GLY A 432 17.71 3.13 34.83
N SER A 433 17.88 3.11 33.50
CA SER A 433 19.19 3.00 32.82
C SER A 433 19.06 3.39 31.34
N VAL A 434 20.16 3.32 30.58
CA VAL A 434 20.14 3.51 29.12
C VAL A 434 19.45 2.34 28.40
N GLY A 435 18.98 2.59 27.18
CA GLY A 435 18.40 1.60 26.27
C GLY A 435 17.07 2.02 25.65
N GLY A 436 16.32 2.94 26.28
CA GLY A 436 15.00 3.38 25.81
C GLY A 436 14.05 2.20 25.62
N THR A 437 13.63 1.94 24.37
CA THR A 437 12.86 0.75 23.97
C THR A 437 13.43 -0.55 24.55
N TRP A 438 14.75 -0.73 24.54
CA TRP A 438 15.46 -1.94 25.01
C TRP A 438 15.67 -1.98 26.53
N HIS A 439 15.41 -0.88 27.23
CA HIS A 439 15.35 -0.84 28.69
C HIS A 439 13.98 -1.31 29.20
N TYR A 440 12.90 -0.88 28.54
CA TYR A 440 11.53 -1.18 28.96
C TYR A 440 11.00 -2.53 28.46
N ASN A 441 11.12 -2.76 27.14
CA ASN A 441 10.68 -4.01 26.54
C ASN A 441 11.68 -5.10 26.91
N ARG A 442 11.16 -6.15 27.56
CA ARG A 442 11.90 -7.27 28.15
C ARG A 442 11.04 -8.53 28.16
N TYR A 443 10.15 -8.66 27.17
CA TYR A 443 9.29 -9.85 27.07
C TYR A 443 10.06 -11.02 26.46
N PRO A 444 9.68 -12.28 26.76
CA PRO A 444 10.29 -13.48 26.21
C PRO A 444 10.39 -13.44 24.68
N GLY A 445 11.58 -13.75 24.15
CA GLY A 445 11.82 -13.77 22.70
C GLY A 445 11.94 -12.40 22.02
N LEU A 446 12.00 -11.29 22.77
CA LEU A 446 12.25 -9.96 22.20
C LEU A 446 13.58 -9.92 21.42
N MET A 447 13.48 -9.53 20.15
CA MET A 447 14.59 -9.32 19.21
C MET A 447 14.35 -8.05 18.39
N CYS A 448 15.36 -7.59 17.64
CA CYS A 448 15.14 -6.64 16.55
C CYS A 448 14.65 -7.33 15.27
N ASP A 449 13.84 -6.62 14.48
CA ASP A 449 13.28 -7.11 13.20
C ASP A 449 14.06 -6.66 11.96
N ILE A 450 14.97 -5.70 12.11
CA ILE A 450 16.01 -5.33 11.14
C ILE A 450 17.30 -6.08 11.51
N GLU A 451 18.12 -6.43 10.52
CA GLU A 451 19.45 -7.00 10.73
C GLU A 451 20.29 -6.15 11.71
N SER A 452 20.81 -6.78 12.76
CA SER A 452 21.57 -6.16 13.84
C SER A 452 22.79 -5.39 13.33
N TYR A 453 23.42 -5.86 12.26
CA TYR A 453 24.59 -5.23 11.62
C TYR A 453 24.24 -3.84 11.04
N CYS A 454 23.00 -3.67 10.56
CA CYS A 454 22.48 -2.39 10.09
C CYS A 454 21.87 -1.55 11.23
N TYR A 455 21.34 -2.22 12.27
CA TYR A 455 20.43 -1.61 13.24
C TYR A 455 21.07 -1.22 14.57
N LEU A 456 22.18 -1.85 15.00
CA LEU A 456 22.92 -1.44 16.19
C LEU A 456 23.68 -0.12 15.87
N PRO A 457 23.38 1.00 16.56
CA PRO A 457 23.98 2.30 16.24
C PRO A 457 25.43 2.38 16.74
N LEU A 458 26.33 2.92 15.93
CA LEU A 458 27.77 3.02 16.20
C LEU A 458 28.55 1.68 16.17
N SER A 459 28.03 0.64 15.51
CA SER A 459 28.71 -0.68 15.45
C SER A 459 30.11 -0.62 14.84
N GLU A 460 30.31 0.25 13.84
CA GLU A 460 31.63 0.48 13.26
C GLU A 460 32.60 1.09 14.28
N GLU A 461 32.23 2.19 14.95
CA GLU A 461 33.13 2.89 15.89
C GLU A 461 33.21 2.26 17.29
N THR A 462 32.63 1.07 17.47
CA THR A 462 32.71 0.27 18.70
C THR A 462 33.45 -1.06 18.54
N ASP A 463 33.79 -1.44 17.30
CA ASP A 463 34.43 -2.72 16.97
C ASP A 463 33.60 -3.95 17.39
N TYR A 464 32.30 -3.75 17.65
CA TYR A 464 31.42 -4.76 18.25
C TYR A 464 30.92 -5.74 17.19
N ILE A 465 31.04 -7.03 17.49
CA ILE A 465 30.50 -8.12 16.67
C ILE A 465 29.20 -8.61 17.33
N PRO A 466 28.01 -8.36 16.72
CA PRO A 466 26.75 -8.89 17.22
C PRO A 466 26.78 -10.42 17.22
N LYS A 467 26.20 -11.06 18.23
CA LYS A 467 26.13 -12.52 18.37
C LYS A 467 25.14 -13.14 17.39
N HIS A 468 24.11 -12.38 17.00
CA HIS A 468 23.02 -12.82 16.13
C HIS A 468 22.76 -11.83 14.99
N LYS A 469 22.33 -12.32 13.82
CA LYS A 469 21.83 -11.49 12.70
C LYS A 469 20.63 -10.64 13.13
N TYR A 470 19.83 -11.12 14.07
CA TYR A 470 18.78 -10.38 14.74
C TYR A 470 19.06 -10.43 16.25
N ALA A 471 19.51 -9.32 16.83
CA ALA A 471 19.98 -9.27 18.21
C ALA A 471 18.81 -9.33 19.20
N TYR A 472 18.99 -10.10 20.27
CA TYR A 472 18.03 -10.15 21.38
C TYR A 472 17.98 -8.84 22.17
N GLY A 473 16.86 -8.57 22.84
CA GLY A 473 16.70 -7.35 23.65
C GLY A 473 17.75 -7.20 24.76
N TYR A 474 18.17 -8.29 25.39
CA TYR A 474 19.26 -8.27 26.39
C TYR A 474 20.63 -7.97 25.76
N GLU A 475 20.89 -8.47 24.54
CA GLU A 475 22.12 -8.22 23.78
C GLU A 475 22.18 -6.75 23.34
N PHE A 476 21.10 -6.24 22.76
CA PHE A 476 20.96 -4.85 22.32
C PHE A 476 21.12 -3.88 23.50
N ARG A 477 20.50 -4.17 24.65
CA ARG A 477 20.64 -3.34 25.86
C ARG A 477 22.06 -3.38 26.44
N ALA A 478 22.71 -4.55 26.46
CA ALA A 478 24.09 -4.68 26.91
C ALA A 478 25.04 -3.86 26.01
N TYR A 479 24.84 -3.91 24.69
CA TYR A 479 25.56 -3.09 23.73
C TYR A 479 25.36 -1.59 23.98
N LEU A 480 24.12 -1.10 24.15
CA LEU A 480 23.86 0.32 24.41
C LEU A 480 24.42 0.80 25.76
N ASN A 481 24.57 -0.09 26.76
CA ASN A 481 25.33 0.22 27.98
C ASN A 481 26.82 0.41 27.67
N ALA A 482 27.43 -0.53 26.93
CA ALA A 482 28.84 -0.42 26.53
C ALA A 482 29.12 0.83 25.69
N VAL A 483 28.19 1.26 24.82
CA VAL A 483 28.24 2.55 24.11
C VAL A 483 28.27 3.72 25.10
N ALA A 484 27.33 3.76 26.06
CA ALA A 484 27.25 4.83 27.05
C ALA A 484 28.52 4.90 27.93
N ASP A 485 29.10 3.76 28.29
CA ASP A 485 30.33 3.67 29.07
C ASP A 485 31.57 4.09 28.23
N ARG A 486 31.71 3.65 26.97
CA ARG A 486 32.83 4.02 26.05
C ARG A 486 32.92 5.53 25.85
N TYR A 487 31.80 6.22 25.74
CA TYR A 487 31.72 7.68 25.61
C TYR A 487 31.57 8.43 26.95
N ARG A 488 31.69 7.73 28.10
CA ARG A 488 31.57 8.27 29.47
C ARG A 488 30.21 8.90 29.83
N LEU A 489 29.20 8.73 28.97
CA LEU A 489 27.84 9.25 29.15
C LEU A 489 27.12 8.64 30.36
N SER A 490 27.51 7.44 30.79
CA SER A 490 27.06 6.83 32.05
C SER A 490 27.41 7.64 33.30
N LYS A 491 28.31 8.63 33.20
CA LYS A 491 28.67 9.56 34.28
C LYS A 491 27.88 10.88 34.28
N THR A 492 27.13 11.18 33.22
CA THR A 492 26.38 12.44 33.07
C THR A 492 24.91 12.26 32.68
N ALA A 493 24.50 11.02 32.35
CA ALA A 493 23.10 10.64 32.21
C ALA A 493 22.42 10.50 33.58
N MET A 494 21.20 11.02 33.70
CA MET A 494 20.36 11.00 34.89
C MET A 494 19.10 10.15 34.65
N PHE A 495 18.78 9.31 35.63
CA PHE A 495 17.76 8.26 35.50
C PHE A 495 16.66 8.39 36.54
N ARG A 496 15.47 7.88 36.19
CA ARG A 496 14.20 8.09 36.91
C ARG A 496 13.81 9.56 37.03
N ILE A 497 14.21 10.37 36.04
CA ILE A 497 13.81 11.77 35.91
C ILE A 497 12.68 11.87 34.87
N THR A 498 11.54 12.36 35.32
CA THR A 498 10.46 12.85 34.45
C THR A 498 10.68 14.34 34.21
N ILE A 499 10.53 14.79 32.97
CA ILE A 499 10.44 16.21 32.65
C ILE A 499 8.97 16.63 32.77
N ASN A 500 8.70 17.67 33.54
CA ASN A 500 7.36 18.18 33.83
C ASN A 500 7.01 19.36 32.93
N SER A 501 8.00 20.16 32.53
CA SER A 501 7.85 21.32 31.65
C SER A 501 9.14 21.63 30.89
N LEU A 502 9.00 22.22 29.71
CA LEU A 502 10.03 23.09 29.11
C LEU A 502 9.36 24.39 28.70
N LEU A 503 9.87 25.51 29.21
CA LEU A 503 9.35 26.87 28.96
C LEU A 503 10.49 27.74 28.43
N TRP A 504 10.34 28.31 27.23
CA TRP A 504 11.33 29.24 26.68
C TRP A 504 11.24 30.61 27.35
N ASP A 505 12.40 31.20 27.67
CA ASP A 505 12.53 32.57 28.17
C ASP A 505 13.28 33.43 27.14
N ASP A 506 12.55 34.28 26.42
CA ASP A 506 13.10 35.21 25.43
C ASP A 506 14.04 36.28 26.04
N SER A 507 14.04 36.50 27.36
CA SER A 507 14.90 37.49 28.02
C SER A 507 16.29 36.95 28.36
N SER A 508 16.40 35.66 28.68
CA SER A 508 17.68 34.98 28.93
C SER A 508 18.16 34.14 27.74
N CYS A 509 17.32 33.94 26.72
CA CYS A 509 17.53 33.01 25.60
C CYS A 509 17.80 31.56 26.06
N GLN A 510 17.12 31.14 27.13
CA GLN A 510 17.25 29.80 27.71
C GLN A 510 15.88 29.15 27.97
N TRP A 511 15.86 27.83 27.97
CA TRP A 511 14.74 27.04 28.46
C TRP A 511 14.80 26.91 29.99
N LYS A 512 13.70 27.24 30.68
CA LYS A 512 13.46 26.82 32.07
C LYS A 512 12.82 25.43 32.03
N VAL A 513 13.37 24.48 32.77
CA VAL A 513 13.00 23.07 32.70
C VAL A 513 12.73 22.53 34.11
N GLY A 514 11.46 22.30 34.42
CA GLY A 514 11.03 21.67 35.66
C GLY A 514 11.05 20.14 35.54
N MET A 515 11.64 19.47 36.53
CA MET A 515 11.84 18.02 36.54
C MET A 515 11.52 17.39 37.90
N THR A 516 11.17 16.11 37.88
CA THR A 516 10.97 15.28 39.08
C THR A 516 11.83 14.02 39.00
N LYS A 517 12.77 13.86 39.95
CA LYS A 517 13.57 12.63 40.14
C LYS A 517 12.93 11.73 41.20
N LYS A 518 12.42 10.56 40.78
CA LYS A 518 11.90 9.51 41.68
C LYS A 518 13.06 8.79 42.37
N ARG A 519 13.17 8.94 43.70
CA ARG A 519 14.20 8.31 44.53
C ARG A 519 13.85 6.86 44.87
N LYS A 520 14.83 6.05 45.28
CA LYS A 520 14.64 4.68 45.79
C LYS A 520 14.03 4.67 47.20
N SER A 521 14.29 5.72 47.99
CA SER A 521 13.71 5.96 49.31
C SER A 521 13.59 7.46 49.58
N GLY A 522 12.64 7.83 50.45
CA GLY A 522 12.28 9.23 50.70
C GLY A 522 11.39 9.84 49.60
N PRO A 523 11.02 11.13 49.74
CA PRO A 523 10.18 11.82 48.76
C PRO A 523 10.89 12.04 47.42
N GLU A 524 10.12 12.27 46.37
CA GLU A 524 10.64 12.66 45.06
C GLU A 524 11.31 14.05 45.14
N LEU A 525 12.40 14.22 44.38
CA LEU A 525 13.11 15.50 44.30
C LEU A 525 12.59 16.27 43.09
N LYS A 526 12.01 17.45 43.32
CA LYS A 526 11.81 18.47 42.27
C LYS A 526 13.14 19.16 41.99
N ILE A 527 13.37 19.51 40.72
CA ILE A 527 14.57 20.19 40.23
C ILE A 527 14.11 21.16 39.15
N GLU A 528 14.38 22.45 39.32
CA GLU A 528 14.34 23.44 38.24
C GLU A 528 15.76 23.63 37.66
N ALA A 529 15.88 23.82 36.34
CA ALA A 529 17.16 24.05 35.67
C ALA A 529 17.02 25.05 34.51
N THR A 530 18.11 25.71 34.12
CA THR A 530 18.17 26.51 32.87
C THR A 530 18.97 25.77 31.80
N VAL A 531 18.54 25.87 30.54
CA VAL A 531 19.12 25.10 29.42
C VAL A 531 19.29 25.91 28.15
N ASP A 532 20.48 25.92 27.56
CA ASP A 532 20.74 26.61 26.27
C ASP A 532 20.10 25.86 25.07
N PHE A 533 20.30 24.53 25.02
CA PHE A 533 19.85 23.66 23.91
C PHE A 533 19.10 22.42 24.43
N ALA A 534 17.89 22.20 23.92
CA ALA A 534 17.04 21.06 24.30
C ALA A 534 16.79 20.13 23.09
N ILE A 535 17.08 18.84 23.26
CA ILE A 535 17.02 17.81 22.21
C ILE A 535 16.05 16.71 22.64
N ALA A 536 14.88 16.66 22.02
CA ALA A 536 13.84 15.67 22.27
C ALA A 536 14.09 14.37 21.48
N ALA A 537 15.10 13.59 21.88
CA ALA A 537 15.41 12.27 21.31
C ALA A 537 14.44 11.16 21.78
N SER A 538 13.20 11.53 22.08
CA SER A 538 12.17 10.74 22.75
C SER A 538 10.79 10.99 22.13
N LYS A 539 10.39 10.20 21.14
CA LYS A 539 9.01 10.07 20.61
C LYS A 539 8.86 8.73 19.85
N PHE A 540 7.70 8.49 19.22
CA PHE A 540 7.21 7.22 18.65
C PHE A 540 6.62 6.19 19.64
N ILE A 541 7.40 5.60 20.56
CA ILE A 541 6.91 4.53 21.46
C ILE A 541 7.40 4.75 22.90
N LEU A 542 6.92 5.81 23.55
CA LEU A 542 7.28 6.12 24.95
C LEU A 542 6.33 5.46 25.95
N TYR A 543 5.02 5.58 25.71
CA TYR A 543 3.98 5.10 26.59
C TYR A 543 3.23 3.94 25.92
N PRO A 544 3.02 2.81 26.62
CA PRO A 544 2.15 1.78 26.12
C PRO A 544 0.71 2.31 26.02
N LYS A 545 0.11 2.24 24.84
CA LYS A 545 -1.33 2.43 24.65
C LYS A 545 -2.04 1.14 25.06
N LEU A 546 -2.94 1.19 26.05
CA LEU A 546 -3.93 0.11 26.20
C LEU A 546 -5.05 0.36 25.19
N PRO A 547 -5.57 -0.68 24.52
CA PRO A 547 -6.85 -0.55 23.84
C PRO A 547 -7.94 -0.21 24.87
N THR A 548 -8.90 0.61 24.44
CA THR A 548 -10.18 0.80 25.12
C THR A 548 -10.89 -0.55 25.24
N VAL A 549 -10.69 -1.25 26.38
CA VAL A 549 -11.39 -2.50 26.77
C VAL A 549 -11.76 -2.45 28.26
N SER A 550 -13.05 -2.45 28.62
CA SER A 550 -13.49 -2.43 30.03
C SER A 550 -13.74 -3.82 30.61
N GLY A 551 -13.88 -3.87 31.92
CA GLY A 551 -13.72 -5.10 32.70
C GLY A 551 -12.26 -5.31 33.09
N VAL A 552 -11.29 -4.63 32.44
CA VAL A 552 -9.88 -4.59 32.86
C VAL A 552 -9.74 -3.99 34.26
N GLU A 553 -10.55 -2.98 34.58
CA GLU A 553 -10.67 -2.39 35.92
C GLU A 553 -11.29 -3.34 36.97
N ASN A 554 -11.95 -4.41 36.52
CA ASN A 554 -12.60 -5.43 37.34
C ASN A 554 -11.95 -6.83 37.16
N PHE A 555 -10.78 -6.91 36.52
CA PHE A 555 -10.16 -8.18 36.19
C PHE A 555 -9.41 -8.73 37.42
N ASN A 556 -10.04 -9.67 38.11
CA ASN A 556 -9.51 -10.30 39.34
C ASN A 556 -8.25 -11.17 39.11
N GLY A 557 -7.72 -11.25 37.89
CA GLY A 557 -6.49 -11.95 37.55
C GLY A 557 -5.29 -10.99 37.38
N THR A 558 -4.08 -11.53 37.44
CA THR A 558 -2.88 -10.72 37.21
C THR A 558 -2.77 -10.27 35.75
N SER A 559 -2.56 -8.99 35.51
CA SER A 559 -2.40 -8.39 34.17
C SER A 559 -1.26 -7.37 34.15
N PHE A 560 -0.60 -7.23 33.00
CA PHE A 560 0.49 -6.28 32.74
C PHE A 560 0.70 -6.12 31.23
N HIS A 561 1.36 -5.04 30.80
CA HIS A 561 1.65 -4.80 29.38
C HIS A 561 3.00 -5.43 28.97
N THR A 562 3.16 -5.84 27.71
CA THR A 562 4.40 -6.49 27.21
C THR A 562 5.64 -5.62 27.40
N SER A 563 5.51 -4.29 27.26
CA SER A 563 6.57 -3.30 27.53
C SER A 563 6.87 -3.07 29.02
N ARG A 564 6.23 -3.82 29.91
CA ARG A 564 6.44 -3.90 31.38
C ARG A 564 6.27 -5.35 31.85
N TRP A 565 6.86 -6.30 31.10
CA TRP A 565 6.76 -7.73 31.39
C TRP A 565 7.10 -8.06 32.85
N ASN A 566 6.30 -8.89 33.51
CA ASN A 566 6.48 -9.19 34.94
C ASN A 566 6.89 -10.64 35.18
N TYR A 567 8.21 -10.88 35.22
CA TYR A 567 8.79 -12.21 35.38
C TYR A 567 8.46 -12.90 36.72
N SER A 568 8.09 -12.17 37.79
CA SER A 568 7.62 -12.83 39.03
C SER A 568 6.26 -13.53 38.84
N VAL A 569 5.46 -13.07 37.87
CA VAL A 569 4.17 -13.66 37.52
C VAL A 569 4.34 -14.82 36.53
N THR A 570 5.24 -14.67 35.55
CA THR A 570 5.40 -15.66 34.47
C THR A 570 6.39 -16.77 34.78
N GLY A 571 7.34 -16.53 35.68
CA GLY A 571 8.53 -17.36 35.77
C GLY A 571 9.51 -17.04 34.63
N GLY A 572 10.75 -17.53 34.76
CA GLY A 572 11.84 -17.30 33.81
C GLY A 572 12.51 -15.91 33.89
N SER A 573 13.29 -15.59 32.85
CA SER A 573 14.01 -14.32 32.66
C SER A 573 14.12 -13.94 31.16
N GLU A 574 14.80 -12.83 30.86
CA GLU A 574 15.03 -12.37 29.48
C GLU A 574 15.95 -13.30 28.67
N ASP A 575 16.88 -13.96 29.35
CA ASP A 575 17.88 -14.88 28.82
C ASP A 575 17.54 -16.37 29.06
N ASN A 576 16.60 -16.66 29.98
CA ASN A 576 15.99 -17.97 30.17
C ASN A 576 14.45 -17.88 30.10
N PRO A 577 13.85 -17.89 28.89
CA PRO A 577 12.41 -17.64 28.68
C PRO A 577 11.49 -18.82 29.05
N ILE A 578 11.86 -19.66 30.02
CA ILE A 578 11.00 -20.74 30.54
C ILE A 578 9.98 -20.15 31.52
N LEU A 579 8.71 -20.13 31.13
CA LEU A 579 7.63 -19.47 31.87
C LEU A 579 6.88 -20.47 32.80
N ASP A 580 7.61 -21.04 33.74
CA ASP A 580 7.14 -22.14 34.61
C ASP A 580 5.96 -21.76 35.52
N ASN A 581 5.89 -20.53 36.03
CA ASN A 581 4.74 -20.07 36.84
C ASN A 581 3.41 -19.97 36.06
N LEU A 582 3.44 -20.02 34.72
CA LEU A 582 2.25 -20.09 33.87
C LEU A 582 1.66 -21.51 33.76
N SER A 583 2.32 -22.53 34.33
CA SER A 583 1.80 -23.91 34.35
C SER A 583 0.41 -23.99 34.99
N GLY A 584 -0.52 -24.65 34.28
CA GLY A 584 -1.93 -24.77 34.69
C GLY A 584 -2.73 -23.46 34.69
N LYS A 585 -2.21 -22.35 34.16
CA LYS A 585 -2.94 -21.07 34.06
C LYS A 585 -3.62 -20.93 32.69
N ARG A 586 -4.78 -20.26 32.65
CA ARG A 586 -5.34 -19.73 31.40
C ARG A 586 -4.74 -18.35 31.15
N VAL A 587 -4.12 -18.15 30.00
CA VAL A 587 -3.41 -16.91 29.64
C VAL A 587 -4.05 -16.29 28.40
N GLY A 588 -4.44 -15.03 28.48
CA GLY A 588 -4.92 -14.24 27.34
C GLY A 588 -3.84 -13.27 26.85
N ILE A 589 -3.72 -13.12 25.53
CA ILE A 589 -2.81 -12.16 24.89
C ILE A 589 -3.63 -11.32 23.91
N ILE A 590 -3.59 -9.99 24.06
CA ILE A 590 -4.32 -9.05 23.21
C ILE A 590 -3.34 -8.37 22.26
N GLY A 591 -3.52 -8.62 20.96
CA GLY A 591 -2.69 -8.07 19.88
C GLY A 591 -1.71 -9.07 19.27
N GLN A 592 -1.56 -9.01 17.94
CA GLN A 592 -0.74 -9.94 17.13
C GLN A 592 0.54 -9.22 16.64
N GLY A 593 1.37 -8.78 17.60
CA GLY A 593 2.56 -7.95 17.37
C GLY A 593 3.77 -8.69 16.78
N ALA A 594 4.85 -7.95 16.53
CA ALA A 594 6.05 -8.46 15.87
C ALA A 594 6.97 -9.28 16.81
N THR A 595 7.44 -10.41 16.28
CA THR A 595 8.57 -11.22 16.76
C THR A 595 9.47 -11.54 15.55
N ALA A 596 10.78 -11.75 15.78
CA ALA A 596 11.77 -12.07 14.75
C ALA A 596 12.20 -13.56 14.78
N VAL A 597 12.78 -14.06 13.68
CA VAL A 597 13.40 -15.40 13.59
C VAL A 597 14.89 -15.34 13.96
N GLN A 598 15.38 -16.36 14.65
CA GLN A 598 16.76 -16.44 15.13
C GLN A 598 17.76 -16.83 14.03
N ARG A 599 18.96 -16.23 14.03
CA ARG A 599 20.13 -16.72 13.28
C ARG A 599 21.44 -16.22 13.92
N PRO A 600 22.43 -17.09 14.22
CA PRO A 600 23.72 -16.67 14.76
C PRO A 600 24.59 -15.95 13.71
N THR A 601 25.46 -15.04 14.17
CA THR A 601 26.42 -14.33 13.32
C THR A 601 27.61 -15.23 12.99
N ASN A 602 27.90 -15.43 11.71
CA ASN A 602 29.11 -16.12 11.28
C ASN A 602 30.32 -15.17 11.34
N LYS A 603 31.31 -15.51 12.17
CA LYS A 603 32.53 -14.68 12.40
C LYS A 603 33.44 -14.53 11.17
N TYR A 604 33.43 -15.49 10.25
CA TYR A 604 34.14 -15.37 8.97
C TYR A 604 33.43 -14.36 8.07
N THR A 605 32.14 -14.59 7.79
CA THR A 605 31.26 -13.70 7.01
C THR A 605 31.30 -12.26 7.53
N TRP A 606 31.28 -12.08 8.86
CA TRP A 606 31.43 -10.75 9.47
C TRP A 606 32.68 -10.02 9.01
N LYS A 607 33.86 -10.68 9.05
CA LYS A 607 35.13 -10.06 8.66
C LYS A 607 35.32 -9.94 7.15
N SER A 608 34.80 -10.86 6.35
CA SER A 608 35.00 -10.87 4.90
C SER A 608 33.95 -10.10 4.09
N THR A 609 32.74 -9.90 4.63
CA THR A 609 31.61 -9.34 3.85
C THR A 609 30.71 -8.36 4.59
N VAL A 610 30.90 -8.12 5.90
CA VAL A 610 30.08 -7.16 6.67
C VAL A 610 30.91 -5.95 7.11
N ALA A 611 31.99 -6.18 7.86
CA ALA A 611 32.89 -5.16 8.36
C ALA A 611 34.27 -5.21 7.65
N SER A 612 34.24 -5.25 6.32
CA SER A 612 35.41 -5.48 5.46
C SER A 612 36.17 -4.20 5.06
N HIS A 613 35.58 -3.01 5.25
CA HIS A 613 36.17 -1.71 4.92
C HIS A 613 35.59 -0.58 5.80
N PRO A 614 36.24 0.60 5.90
CA PRO A 614 35.65 1.77 6.54
C PRO A 614 34.37 2.24 5.83
N GLY A 615 33.39 2.74 6.58
CA GLY A 615 32.09 3.21 6.10
C GLY A 615 31.05 2.11 5.88
N TRP A 616 31.39 0.83 6.10
CA TRP A 616 30.54 -0.33 5.82
C TRP A 616 29.13 -0.21 6.44
N TRP A 617 29.01 0.35 7.65
CA TRP A 617 27.72 0.44 8.34
C TRP A 617 26.75 1.37 7.60
N LYS A 618 27.28 2.46 7.01
CA LYS A 618 26.49 3.41 6.23
C LYS A 618 26.15 2.85 4.84
N GLU A 619 27.10 2.18 4.19
CA GLU A 619 26.88 1.54 2.89
C GLU A 619 25.81 0.44 2.97
N ARG A 620 25.92 -0.45 3.96
CA ARG A 620 24.97 -1.54 4.19
C ARG A 620 23.56 -1.03 4.49
N ASN A 621 23.44 0.08 5.22
CA ASN A 621 22.17 0.76 5.44
C ASN A 621 21.59 1.43 4.18
N LEU A 622 22.44 2.02 3.34
CA LEU A 622 22.02 2.57 2.04
C LEU A 622 21.54 1.47 1.10
N ASN A 623 22.27 0.35 1.03
CA ASN A 623 21.90 -0.83 0.24
C ASN A 623 20.51 -1.36 0.63
N LEU A 624 20.21 -1.48 1.93
CA LEU A 624 18.86 -1.86 2.41
C LEU A 624 17.78 -0.83 2.02
N ALA A 625 18.07 0.46 2.15
CA ALA A 625 17.13 1.52 1.80
C ALA A 625 16.80 1.54 0.30
N VAL A 626 17.82 1.34 -0.55
CA VAL A 626 17.71 1.21 -2.02
C VAL A 626 16.75 0.08 -2.41
N HIS A 627 16.92 -1.11 -1.83
CA HIS A 627 16.04 -2.27 -2.08
C HIS A 627 14.58 -2.03 -1.62
N LEU A 628 14.38 -1.23 -0.56
CA LEU A 628 13.05 -0.87 -0.06
C LEU A 628 12.35 0.25 -0.85
N SER A 629 13.11 1.10 -1.55
CA SER A 629 12.59 2.23 -2.33
C SER A 629 12.47 1.97 -3.83
N GLY A 630 13.17 0.95 -4.35
CA GLY A 630 13.26 0.65 -5.78
C GLY A 630 14.25 1.52 -6.56
N ALA A 631 15.21 2.13 -5.85
CA ALA A 631 16.27 2.90 -6.50
C ALA A 631 17.24 1.93 -7.23
N PRO A 632 17.90 2.34 -8.32
CA PRO A 632 18.96 1.54 -8.93
C PRO A 632 20.13 1.39 -7.94
N PRO A 633 20.61 0.17 -7.66
CA PRO A 633 21.67 -0.04 -6.68
C PRO A 633 23.06 0.29 -7.25
N PRO A 634 24.04 0.66 -6.41
CA PRO A 634 25.43 0.86 -6.86
C PRO A 634 26.12 -0.37 -7.45
N ALA A 635 25.58 -1.57 -7.17
CA ALA A 635 25.90 -2.86 -7.78
C ALA A 635 24.73 -3.83 -7.55
N ASP A 636 24.59 -4.86 -8.38
CA ASP A 636 23.52 -5.89 -8.28
C ASP A 636 23.72 -6.88 -7.11
N LEU A 637 23.99 -6.37 -5.91
CA LEU A 637 24.31 -7.13 -4.72
C LEU A 637 23.43 -6.69 -3.54
N ASP A 638 22.51 -7.57 -3.15
CA ASP A 638 21.78 -7.46 -1.89
C ASP A 638 22.69 -7.85 -0.72
N LEU A 639 23.17 -6.85 0.03
CA LEU A 639 24.07 -7.07 1.15
C LEU A 639 23.35 -7.68 2.36
N VAL A 640 22.05 -7.43 2.53
CA VAL A 640 21.27 -7.86 3.71
C VAL A 640 20.61 -9.21 3.48
N ASN A 641 20.09 -9.47 2.28
CA ASN A 641 19.56 -10.76 1.82
C ASN A 641 18.59 -11.39 2.84
N ASP A 642 17.44 -10.74 3.01
CA ASP A 642 16.36 -11.16 3.91
C ASP A 642 14.96 -10.89 3.33
N LYS A 643 13.94 -10.73 4.19
CA LYS A 643 12.55 -10.49 3.77
C LYS A 643 12.15 -9.00 3.81
N TRP A 644 13.04 -8.10 4.22
CA TRP A 644 12.98 -6.66 3.97
C TRP A 644 13.59 -6.29 2.62
N SER A 645 14.78 -6.80 2.27
CA SER A 645 15.38 -6.48 0.97
C SER A 645 14.52 -6.97 -0.21
N THR A 646 13.77 -8.06 -0.04
CA THR A 646 12.74 -8.51 -1.00
C THR A 646 11.34 -7.88 -0.77
N TYR A 647 11.25 -6.65 -0.24
CA TYR A 647 10.01 -5.94 0.08
C TYR A 647 9.85 -4.64 -0.73
N LEU A 648 9.98 -4.74 -2.05
CA LEU A 648 9.93 -3.59 -2.95
C LEU A 648 8.61 -2.79 -2.85
N SER A 649 7.47 -3.42 -2.57
CA SER A 649 6.18 -2.73 -2.35
C SER A 649 6.12 -1.83 -1.11
N CYS A 650 7.13 -1.86 -0.22
CA CYS A 650 7.23 -0.95 0.92
C CYS A 650 7.41 0.51 0.48
N ARG A 651 7.88 0.76 -0.75
CA ARG A 651 7.94 2.09 -1.37
C ARG A 651 6.61 2.83 -1.42
N GLY A 652 5.47 2.12 -1.37
CA GLY A 652 4.14 2.72 -1.25
C GLY A 652 3.89 3.46 0.07
N LEU A 653 4.71 3.20 1.10
CA LEU A 653 4.74 3.92 2.38
C LEU A 653 6.01 4.77 2.55
N LEU A 654 7.17 4.29 2.07
CA LEU A 654 8.47 4.90 2.31
C LEU A 654 8.90 5.93 1.24
N GLY A 655 8.23 5.94 0.09
CA GLY A 655 8.66 6.68 -1.10
C GLY A 655 9.60 5.86 -2.00
N GLY A 656 9.82 6.39 -3.22
CA GLY A 656 10.70 5.81 -4.24
C GLY A 656 11.27 6.91 -5.15
N THR A 657 12.14 6.54 -6.08
CA THR A 657 12.80 7.45 -7.02
C THR A 657 11.88 8.06 -8.08
N ASP A 658 10.73 7.41 -8.30
CA ASP A 658 9.69 7.71 -9.28
C ASP A 658 8.36 8.00 -8.55
N PRO A 659 8.19 9.20 -7.94
CA PRO A 659 6.90 9.67 -7.42
C PRO A 659 5.97 10.13 -8.56
N PRO A 660 4.64 10.21 -8.32
CA PRO A 660 3.74 10.86 -9.28
C PRO A 660 4.04 12.36 -9.35
N SER A 661 4.19 12.89 -10.57
CA SER A 661 4.51 14.30 -10.83
C SER A 661 3.28 15.21 -10.79
N SER A 662 2.08 14.64 -10.88
CA SER A 662 0.80 15.33 -10.87
C SER A 662 -0.25 14.60 -10.01
N VAL A 663 -1.34 15.30 -9.68
CA VAL A 663 -2.50 14.73 -8.95
C VAL A 663 -3.22 13.65 -9.76
N ASP A 664 -3.06 13.67 -11.08
CA ASP A 664 -3.70 12.75 -12.04
C ASP A 664 -2.91 11.44 -12.20
N GLU A 665 -1.59 11.45 -11.94
CA GLU A 665 -0.73 10.26 -11.93
C GLU A 665 -0.86 9.40 -10.66
N ILE A 666 -1.23 10.02 -9.53
CA ILE A 666 -1.44 9.34 -8.23
C ILE A 666 -2.18 7.99 -8.33
N PRO A 667 -3.25 7.81 -9.12
CA PRO A 667 -4.06 6.58 -9.09
C PRO A 667 -3.43 5.46 -9.89
N THR A 668 -2.70 5.81 -10.95
CA THR A 668 -1.87 4.90 -11.76
C THR A 668 -0.67 4.45 -10.94
N PHE A 669 0.00 5.38 -10.24
CA PHE A 669 1.03 5.08 -9.25
C PHE A 669 0.51 4.13 -8.17
N VAL A 670 -0.65 4.44 -7.56
CA VAL A 670 -1.28 3.58 -6.54
C VAL A 670 -1.67 2.21 -7.11
N ALA A 671 -2.21 2.12 -8.33
CA ALA A 671 -2.52 0.83 -8.97
C ALA A 671 -1.25 0.00 -9.19
N HIS A 672 -0.16 0.65 -9.63
CA HIS A 672 1.15 0.01 -9.77
C HIS A 672 1.66 -0.53 -8.42
N GLN A 673 1.50 0.21 -7.31
CA GLN A 673 1.87 -0.31 -5.98
C GLN A 673 1.03 -1.55 -5.61
N TYR A 674 -0.29 -1.56 -5.85
CA TYR A 674 -1.14 -2.74 -5.59
C TYR A 674 -0.68 -3.97 -6.40
N ALA A 675 -0.37 -3.79 -7.67
CA ALA A 675 0.16 -4.85 -8.52
C ALA A 675 1.54 -5.36 -8.05
N LEU A 676 2.41 -4.47 -7.61
CA LEU A 676 3.74 -4.77 -7.07
C LEU A 676 3.68 -5.54 -5.73
N ASP A 677 2.68 -5.25 -4.90
CA ASP A 677 2.49 -5.91 -3.59
C ASP A 677 1.82 -7.29 -3.69
N LEU A 678 0.98 -7.49 -4.71
CA LEU A 678 0.14 -8.68 -4.83
C LEU A 678 0.93 -10.02 -4.76
N PRO A 679 2.06 -10.22 -5.50
CA PRO A 679 2.86 -11.44 -5.36
C PRO A 679 3.52 -11.62 -3.99
N ARG A 680 3.62 -10.58 -3.16
CA ARG A 680 4.06 -10.69 -1.76
C ARG A 680 2.89 -11.03 -0.84
N ALA A 681 1.75 -10.37 -1.02
CA ALA A 681 0.54 -10.60 -0.24
C ALA A 681 0.02 -12.04 -0.36
N GLU A 682 -0.04 -12.62 -1.57
CA GLU A 682 -0.50 -14.00 -1.74
C GLU A 682 0.49 -15.04 -1.21
N ARG A 683 1.81 -14.87 -1.36
CA ARG A 683 2.79 -15.77 -0.72
C ARG A 683 2.69 -15.78 0.80
N ILE A 684 2.33 -14.66 1.42
CA ILE A 684 2.06 -14.58 2.87
C ILE A 684 0.75 -15.30 3.23
N ARG A 685 -0.27 -15.26 2.36
CA ARG A 685 -1.54 -15.98 2.55
C ARG A 685 -1.37 -17.48 2.39
N GLN A 686 -0.69 -17.91 1.33
CA GLN A 686 -0.34 -19.30 1.06
C GLN A 686 0.45 -19.92 2.23
N ARG A 687 1.45 -19.22 2.78
CA ARG A 687 2.20 -19.68 3.97
C ARG A 687 1.31 -19.97 5.19
N VAL A 688 0.20 -19.25 5.34
CA VAL A 688 -0.78 -19.52 6.41
C VAL A 688 -1.59 -20.78 6.10
N ASP A 689 -2.03 -20.98 4.85
CA ASP A 689 -2.77 -22.18 4.45
C ASP A 689 -1.93 -23.47 4.46
N GLU A 690 -0.62 -23.35 4.21
CA GLU A 690 0.38 -24.43 4.27
C GLU A 690 0.71 -24.86 5.70
N ILE A 691 0.81 -23.92 6.64
CA ILE A 691 1.30 -24.19 8.00
C ILE A 691 0.15 -24.41 9.00
N VAL A 692 -0.98 -23.72 8.86
CA VAL A 692 -2.09 -23.79 9.82
C VAL A 692 -3.07 -24.89 9.39
N GLU A 693 -3.19 -25.90 10.25
CA GLU A 693 -3.98 -27.11 9.96
C GLU A 693 -5.49 -26.83 9.97
N ASP A 694 -5.99 -26.17 11.03
CA ASP A 694 -7.39 -25.73 11.09
C ASP A 694 -7.66 -24.63 10.05
N LYS A 695 -8.52 -24.95 9.07
CA LYS A 695 -8.88 -24.03 7.98
C LYS A 695 -9.79 -22.88 8.43
N ARG A 696 -10.41 -22.94 9.62
CA ARG A 696 -11.07 -21.76 10.23
C ARG A 696 -10.02 -20.76 10.72
N SER A 697 -9.05 -21.19 11.53
CA SER A 697 -7.96 -20.35 12.01
C SER A 697 -7.08 -19.83 10.88
N ALA A 698 -6.76 -20.66 9.88
CA ALA A 698 -6.05 -20.24 8.68
C ALA A 698 -6.81 -19.13 7.92
N LYS A 699 -8.14 -19.21 7.82
CA LYS A 699 -8.98 -18.17 7.20
C LYS A 699 -8.89 -16.84 7.95
N THR A 700 -8.91 -16.84 9.29
CA THR A 700 -8.77 -15.62 10.12
C THR A 700 -7.36 -15.03 10.09
N LEU A 701 -6.31 -15.85 10.10
CA LEU A 701 -4.91 -15.38 10.12
C LEU A 701 -4.45 -14.76 8.78
N LYS A 702 -5.17 -14.98 7.68
CA LYS A 702 -4.86 -14.41 6.36
C LYS A 702 -5.23 -12.94 6.26
N HIS A 703 -4.25 -12.06 6.53
CA HIS A 703 -4.34 -10.60 6.37
C HIS A 703 -5.02 -10.17 5.05
N ARG A 704 -5.86 -9.12 5.12
CA ARG A 704 -6.64 -8.55 4.00
C ARG A 704 -6.43 -7.04 3.87
N TYR A 705 -5.18 -6.67 3.64
CA TYR A 705 -4.72 -5.31 3.37
C TYR A 705 -3.40 -5.40 2.58
N SER A 706 -3.01 -4.35 1.85
CA SER A 706 -1.68 -4.29 1.22
C SER A 706 -0.59 -4.34 2.28
N THR A 707 0.54 -5.01 2.02
CA THR A 707 1.52 -5.28 3.08
C THR A 707 2.14 -4.01 3.65
N TRP A 708 2.14 -2.88 2.91
CA TRP A 708 2.56 -1.55 3.38
C TRP A 708 1.63 -0.91 4.43
N CYS A 709 0.40 -1.40 4.61
CA CYS A 709 -0.56 -0.85 5.58
C CYS A 709 -0.19 -1.14 7.05
N LYS A 710 0.78 -2.03 7.31
CA LYS A 710 1.33 -2.37 8.63
C LYS A 710 2.83 -2.63 8.54
N ARG A 711 3.55 -2.54 9.65
CA ARG A 711 4.94 -3.02 9.72
C ARG A 711 4.92 -4.55 9.62
N PRO A 712 5.68 -5.18 8.70
CA PRO A 712 5.71 -6.64 8.56
C PRO A 712 6.31 -7.32 9.80
N THR A 713 5.92 -8.58 10.00
CA THR A 713 6.45 -9.47 11.04
C THR A 713 7.24 -10.60 10.38
N PHE A 714 8.26 -11.14 11.07
CA PHE A 714 9.17 -12.14 10.50
C PHE A 714 9.35 -13.28 11.49
N HIS A 715 8.43 -14.24 11.45
CA HIS A 715 8.22 -15.20 12.54
C HIS A 715 7.99 -16.62 12.02
N ASP A 716 8.40 -17.60 12.84
CA ASP A 716 8.05 -19.02 12.69
C ASP A 716 7.00 -19.44 13.74
N TYR A 717 6.17 -18.49 14.18
CA TYR A 717 5.13 -18.67 15.20
C TYR A 717 3.82 -19.31 14.66
N LEU A 718 3.62 -19.40 13.35
CA LEU A 718 2.39 -19.99 12.77
C LEU A 718 2.05 -21.42 13.25
N PRO A 719 3.01 -22.36 13.45
CA PRO A 719 2.72 -23.69 13.98
C PRO A 719 2.13 -23.69 15.40
N CYS A 720 2.25 -22.61 16.17
CA CYS A 720 1.65 -22.53 17.50
C CYS A 720 0.11 -22.60 17.48
N PHE A 721 -0.53 -22.29 16.35
CA PHE A 721 -1.99 -22.43 16.18
C PHE A 721 -2.45 -23.88 15.94
N ASN A 722 -1.53 -24.83 15.74
CA ASN A 722 -1.86 -26.26 15.64
C ASN A 722 -1.77 -26.97 17.01
N LEU A 723 -1.37 -26.24 18.07
CA LEU A 723 -1.27 -26.80 19.42
C LEU A 723 -2.65 -26.89 20.08
N PRO A 724 -3.05 -28.04 20.67
CA PRO A 724 -4.40 -28.26 21.20
C PRO A 724 -4.75 -27.41 22.43
N ASN A 725 -3.79 -26.67 22.98
CA ASN A 725 -3.95 -25.75 24.10
C ASN A 725 -3.87 -24.26 23.68
N VAL A 726 -3.94 -23.96 22.38
CA VAL A 726 -3.93 -22.59 21.82
C VAL A 726 -5.23 -22.36 21.07
N GLU A 727 -5.95 -21.28 21.42
CA GLU A 727 -7.22 -20.89 20.82
C GLU A 727 -7.09 -19.52 20.14
N LEU A 728 -7.50 -19.41 18.88
CA LEU A 728 -7.55 -18.14 18.16
C LEU A 728 -8.95 -17.53 18.25
N VAL A 729 -9.10 -16.53 19.13
CA VAL A 729 -10.33 -15.74 19.25
C VAL A 729 -10.30 -14.58 18.26
N ASP A 730 -11.11 -14.68 17.21
CA ASP A 730 -11.36 -13.57 16.27
C ASP A 730 -12.33 -12.55 16.88
N THR A 731 -12.16 -11.27 16.54
CA THR A 731 -13.03 -10.15 16.95
C THR A 731 -13.83 -9.58 15.77
N ASP A 732 -13.71 -10.17 14.57
CA ASP A 732 -14.27 -9.66 13.31
C ASP A 732 -13.84 -8.20 13.03
N GLY A 733 -12.68 -7.81 13.57
CA GLY A 733 -12.14 -6.45 13.47
C GLY A 733 -12.65 -5.43 14.48
N LYS A 734 -13.62 -5.78 15.33
CA LYS A 734 -14.29 -4.85 16.26
C LYS A 734 -13.43 -4.49 17.48
N GLY A 735 -12.46 -5.33 17.83
CA GLY A 735 -11.67 -5.20 19.06
C GLY A 735 -12.39 -5.83 20.25
N ALA A 736 -12.36 -5.16 21.40
CA ALA A 736 -13.12 -5.49 22.61
C ALA A 736 -13.62 -4.18 23.28
N ASP A 737 -14.60 -4.23 24.18
CA ASP A 737 -15.83 -3.45 23.91
C ASP A 737 -16.11 -2.07 24.61
N ARG A 738 -15.25 -1.45 25.45
CA ARG A 738 -15.56 -0.18 26.22
C ARG A 738 -14.29 0.44 26.86
N LEU A 739 -14.29 1.64 27.50
CA LEU A 739 -13.23 2.37 28.32
C LEU A 739 -12.56 3.62 27.68
N THR A 740 -11.91 4.44 28.53
CA THR A 740 -11.42 5.83 28.37
C THR A 740 -10.44 6.13 29.53
N ALA A 741 -9.49 7.07 29.56
CA ALA A 741 -8.91 8.11 28.69
C ALA A 741 -7.75 8.78 29.53
N THR A 742 -6.98 9.81 29.16
CA THR A 742 -6.22 10.25 27.95
C THR A 742 -5.23 11.34 28.42
N GLY A 743 -4.16 11.65 27.68
CA GLY A 743 -3.48 12.96 27.74
C GLY A 743 -1.94 12.92 27.87
N ALA A 744 -1.30 14.06 27.56
CA ALA A 744 0.12 14.16 27.19
C ALA A 744 0.94 15.21 27.97
N VAL A 745 2.19 15.47 27.53
CA VAL A 745 3.17 16.38 28.17
C VAL A 745 3.18 17.73 27.46
N LYS A 746 2.84 18.80 28.18
CA LYS A 746 2.75 20.17 27.67
C LYS A 746 4.14 20.75 27.32
N ILE A 747 4.25 21.35 26.14
CA ILE A 747 5.45 22.08 25.67
C ILE A 747 5.00 23.47 25.18
N THR A 748 5.69 24.53 25.62
CA THR A 748 5.28 25.92 25.36
C THR A 748 6.45 26.77 24.86
N GLY A 749 6.27 27.37 23.68
CA GLY A 749 7.25 28.19 22.98
C GLY A 749 7.03 29.70 23.19
N ARG A 750 7.58 30.51 22.26
CA ARG A 750 7.48 31.97 22.31
C ARG A 750 6.04 32.47 22.42
N ASN A 751 5.86 33.60 23.08
CA ASN A 751 4.55 34.23 23.34
C ASN A 751 3.53 33.30 24.05
N GLY A 752 4.00 32.26 24.76
CA GLY A 752 3.13 31.29 25.43
C GLY A 752 2.45 30.29 24.49
N LYS A 753 2.91 30.15 23.25
CA LYS A 753 2.29 29.29 22.24
C LYS A 753 2.46 27.81 22.58
N ASP A 754 1.34 27.10 22.69
CA ASP A 754 1.34 25.66 22.97
C ASP A 754 1.69 24.84 21.72
N MET A 755 2.44 23.74 21.91
CA MET A 755 2.91 22.90 20.80
C MET A 755 1.84 21.95 20.26
N ASP A 756 0.97 21.41 21.12
CA ASP A 756 -0.03 20.44 20.68
C ASP A 756 -1.16 21.18 19.96
N ALA A 757 -1.65 22.30 20.51
CA ALA A 757 -2.62 23.18 19.86
C ALA A 757 -2.12 23.73 18.51
N LYS A 758 -0.81 23.97 18.35
CA LYS A 758 -0.22 24.38 17.06
C LYS A 758 -0.37 23.30 15.98
N TRP A 759 -0.36 22.02 16.35
CA TRP A 759 -0.41 20.91 15.39
C TRP A 759 -1.82 20.39 15.12
N GLU A 760 -2.82 20.79 15.90
CA GLU A 760 -4.24 20.57 15.57
C GLU A 760 -4.63 21.28 14.25
N GLU A 761 -4.01 22.42 13.94
CA GLU A 761 -4.12 23.09 12.64
C GLU A 761 -3.29 22.38 11.55
N ALA A 762 -1.97 22.28 11.74
CA ALA A 762 -1.06 21.58 10.84
C ALA A 762 0.30 21.27 11.50
N VAL A 763 0.88 20.09 11.21
CA VAL A 763 2.27 19.81 11.56
C VAL A 763 3.21 20.59 10.64
N ALA A 764 3.98 21.51 11.22
CA ALA A 764 4.90 22.38 10.48
C ALA A 764 6.34 22.23 10.97
N MET A 765 7.20 21.57 10.17
CA MET A 765 8.60 21.31 10.49
C MET A 765 9.55 21.61 9.32
N LEU A 766 10.79 21.99 9.63
CA LEU A 766 11.91 22.08 8.69
C LEU A 766 12.82 20.85 8.88
N HIS A 767 13.12 20.15 7.77
CA HIS A 767 13.92 18.92 7.69
C HIS A 767 13.56 17.86 8.76
N GLY A 768 12.29 17.79 9.18
CA GLY A 768 11.80 16.94 10.29
C GLY A 768 12.60 17.02 11.59
N THR A 769 13.22 18.16 11.89
CA THR A 769 14.09 18.32 13.09
C THR A 769 13.81 19.57 13.92
N VAL A 770 13.27 20.66 13.33
CA VAL A 770 12.91 21.90 14.06
C VAL A 770 11.56 22.43 13.61
N THR A 771 10.92 23.26 14.45
CA THR A 771 9.65 23.95 14.14
C THR A 771 9.68 25.41 14.60
N HIS A 772 9.00 26.30 13.86
CA HIS A 772 8.88 27.72 14.21
C HIS A 772 8.29 27.92 15.62
N ASP A 773 8.50 29.06 16.25
CA ASP A 773 8.05 29.40 17.63
C ASP A 773 8.79 28.67 18.78
N PHE A 774 9.50 27.56 18.53
CA PHE A 774 10.22 26.77 19.55
C PHE A 774 11.75 26.87 19.34
N SER A 775 12.35 27.94 19.89
CA SER A 775 13.78 28.26 19.69
C SER A 775 14.73 27.29 20.39
N ASN A 776 15.86 26.94 19.76
CA ASN A 776 16.85 25.96 20.24
C ASN A 776 16.29 24.57 20.60
N PHE A 777 15.06 24.24 20.16
CA PHE A 777 14.41 22.96 20.39
C PHE A 777 14.50 22.07 19.16
N PHE A 778 15.13 20.91 19.31
CA PHE A 778 15.29 19.92 18.24
C PHE A 778 14.47 18.67 18.57
N MET A 779 13.59 18.27 17.66
CA MET A 779 12.76 17.08 17.79
C MET A 779 12.82 16.28 16.47
N PRO A 780 13.71 15.27 16.34
CA PRO A 780 13.79 14.42 15.16
C PRO A 780 12.50 13.58 15.00
N GLY A 781 11.90 13.62 13.81
CA GLY A 781 10.66 12.90 13.48
C GLY A 781 10.47 12.71 11.98
N PRO A 782 9.42 11.97 11.55
CA PRO A 782 9.22 11.62 10.15
C PRO A 782 8.51 12.74 9.37
N PHE A 783 7.83 13.65 10.08
CA PHE A 783 7.05 14.72 9.49
C PHE A 783 7.99 15.72 8.81
N HIS A 784 7.84 15.88 7.50
CA HIS A 784 8.71 16.69 6.64
C HIS A 784 10.18 16.22 6.62
N ALA A 785 10.39 14.91 6.74
CA ALA A 785 11.66 14.22 6.49
C ALA A 785 11.43 12.87 5.79
N ALA A 786 12.51 12.19 5.39
CA ALA A 786 12.45 10.84 4.84
C ALA A 786 12.38 9.77 5.95
N ALA A 787 11.78 8.62 5.63
CA ALA A 787 11.71 7.44 6.51
C ALA A 787 12.22 6.18 5.79
N THR A 788 12.63 5.17 6.57
CA THR A 788 12.95 3.83 6.06
C THR A 788 12.62 2.76 7.11
N GLY A 789 12.64 1.49 6.73
CA GLY A 789 12.38 0.35 7.62
C GLY A 789 13.30 0.33 8.85
N ASN A 790 14.54 0.80 8.70
CA ASN A 790 15.50 1.02 9.78
C ASN A 790 15.43 2.45 10.35
N GLN A 791 14.81 2.62 11.51
CA GLN A 791 14.72 3.93 12.16
C GLN A 791 16.05 4.44 12.76
N ASN A 792 17.02 3.57 13.04
CA ASN A 792 18.31 4.00 13.61
C ASN A 792 19.23 4.65 12.54
N SER A 793 19.08 4.34 11.25
CA SER A 793 19.79 5.06 10.19
C SER A 793 19.21 6.47 9.96
N VAL A 794 17.88 6.62 10.06
CA VAL A 794 17.22 7.94 10.07
C VAL A 794 17.71 8.78 11.25
N LEU A 795 17.79 8.19 12.46
CA LEU A 795 18.31 8.88 13.65
C LEU A 795 19.81 9.22 13.55
N ASP A 796 20.63 8.41 12.87
CA ASP A 796 22.03 8.79 12.60
C ASP A 796 22.10 10.04 11.71
N ILE A 797 21.37 10.04 10.58
CA ILE A 797 21.31 11.18 9.65
C ILE A 797 20.82 12.45 10.36
N MET A 798 19.73 12.37 11.12
CA MET A 798 19.17 13.51 11.86
C MET A 798 20.10 14.01 12.98
N SER A 799 20.74 13.11 13.73
CA SER A 799 21.69 13.51 14.79
C SER A 799 22.96 14.13 14.23
N ASN A 800 23.47 13.65 13.10
CA ASN A 800 24.56 14.31 12.36
C ASN A 800 24.14 15.73 11.94
N HIS A 801 22.95 15.89 11.33
CA HIS A 801 22.47 17.19 10.85
C HIS A 801 22.32 18.21 11.99
N VAL A 802 21.66 17.84 13.08
CA VAL A 802 21.45 18.72 14.24
C VAL A 802 22.78 19.07 14.93
N ALA A 803 23.71 18.11 15.09
CA ALA A 803 25.02 18.39 15.67
C ALA A 803 25.80 19.42 14.83
N GLN A 804 25.73 19.35 13.50
CA GLN A 804 26.32 20.35 12.60
C GLN A 804 25.63 21.72 12.72
N VAL A 805 24.29 21.76 12.78
CA VAL A 805 23.51 23.00 12.96
C VAL A 805 23.89 23.71 14.27
N ILE A 806 23.95 22.97 15.38
CA ILE A 806 24.36 23.50 16.70
C ILE A 806 25.81 23.99 16.66
N THR A 807 26.72 23.22 16.08
CA THR A 807 28.15 23.58 15.98
C THR A 807 28.34 24.87 15.17
N GLN A 808 27.63 25.02 14.06
CA GLN A 808 27.72 26.21 13.20
C GLN A 808 27.04 27.43 13.84
N ALA A 809 25.93 27.25 14.55
CA ALA A 809 25.30 28.33 15.32
C ALA A 809 26.23 28.85 16.42
N GLN A 810 26.88 27.98 17.19
CA GLN A 810 27.86 28.39 18.19
C GLN A 810 29.11 29.04 17.59
N THR A 811 29.57 28.56 16.44
CA THR A 811 30.72 29.15 15.73
C THR A 811 30.44 30.59 15.30
N LYS A 812 29.22 30.86 14.81
CA LYS A 812 28.77 32.23 14.50
C LYS A 812 28.64 33.10 15.75
N HIS A 813 27.97 32.60 16.78
CA HIS A 813 27.77 33.33 18.04
C HIS A 813 29.10 33.72 18.71
N ARG A 814 30.09 32.81 18.77
CA ARG A 814 31.45 33.10 19.27
C ARG A 814 32.21 34.13 18.41
N ALA A 815 31.80 34.33 17.16
CA ALA A 815 32.34 35.34 16.25
C ALA A 815 31.52 36.64 16.22
N GLY A 816 30.50 36.78 17.08
CA GLY A 816 29.63 37.96 17.14
C GLY A 816 28.68 38.10 15.95
N ARG A 817 28.18 36.99 15.40
CA ARG A 817 27.33 36.92 14.19
C ARG A 817 26.14 35.98 14.36
#